data_AF-A0A9P5SPZ2-F1
#
_entry.id   AF-A0A9P5SPZ2-F1
#
_cell.length_a   1.000
_cell.length_b   1.000
_cell.length_c   1.000
_cell.angle_alpha   90.00
_cell.angle_beta   90.00
_cell.angle_gamma   90.00
#
_symmetry.space_group_name_H-M   'P 1'
#
loop_
_entity.id
_entity.type
_entity.pdbx_description
1 polymer ?
#
loop_
_entity_poly.entity_id
_entity_poly.type
_entity_poly.pdbx_seq_one_letter_code
_entity_poly.pdbx_strand_id
1 'polypeptide(L)'
;MLSPIILPNSAEDLEAIAQNVVTILQRGADQVIAIPDDKRSIENTLIALQEAQNEAASIQTLCTFPAMVHMEKDVRVAATEAKKLLQKAWSSHGSALSQEGQEKLMAIRSDISSKELDFQKNLNEDTTEILLTGDELEGCSEVWLSGLKTEKVDGQVYYRVTMKTPDILNISKNASLPLTRKRVSVTYRQVCTATNGPILEQLIKLRHDAATMLGYKNHAAYQLDINMAKSVETVESFLDNITTSIASKLEGDRQELLDLKKTEYQRRGWSQNFDGELLSSDVKYYQELLFKEKYEVDNNHIQEYFPLNYVRDQILGIYAHIFQLRFQQIPGKYWADDVTLFAVYDQKAQNAAGEDGTKNQESFKIGYFFFDLFPRPGKYMHQCVVPLRPSYVVSKTGEQVLPIAVNVGNLSRPTAERPALLKHNEIVTFFHEFGHVCHAMSNKVRHSLFNFSWSVAPYPTSLPMDFLEVPSIMLENWLWEPVVLRRLSKHYKTGNQLPEDIIQSLTKTRKVSAGLKFSQQIAVTAVDLHLHVVDPNEREETIPQIWKEMTERLVGIRLEDGPGSNPAAQFYHIAMGYDAGYYVYAWSEMLAHDLFTRFSGSESSNPKTLDSKLGREYWDKILVPGASVDAIDLLRDFLGREPSPAAFQSVAIMYKHLSAPTLPEASQTVTKAEQIGPYDLRETLGVGAYAVKTGIKAAVKIIPKDTQEMKMIQKELTIQRGLQHRNISRFLESRESPECLYIFVEYAAGGELFDKIEPDRGIQEDLAHLYFVQLIAGVKHMHDKGVSHRDLKPENILLDSSGKRTLKISDFGLATVFRHGGRTRPLETPCGSAPYVAPEVLQEEYCGDMVDIWSCGVILYVMMIGNTPWDLPSSESEEFSRYEKDSNPTYEPWNRLQGPVRKLLLGILRVNPTKRMTIKEITKDAWYKRPNPLVTDGFVNNPAQLASMLMENVEDTTSPIVAYSQPLQTGRLEQSQYPVHDYRNYASSQPARNNERASDSSLGARIAVSWQTEALELSQPATQFTEATFLQVFSSERLTRFFSETPADEIIDALDDAMVHNLVAHTMQPSLQKITISTTDQRRCFLTGEVKVVPYGVDTSLVMFDKSRGDPLEWKRMFKALVATLQDSENPIHLQMNP
;
A
#
# COMPACT_ATOMS: atom_id res chain seq x y z
N MET A 1 -41.17 27.97 -28.61
CA MET A 1 -40.98 29.16 -27.74
C MET A 1 -40.45 28.64 -26.41
N LEU A 2 -39.32 29.16 -25.93
CA LEU A 2 -38.87 28.89 -24.57
C LEU A 2 -39.69 29.76 -23.60
N SER A 3 -40.02 29.23 -22.42
CA SER A 3 -40.59 30.04 -21.34
C SER A 3 -39.57 31.10 -20.89
N PRO A 4 -40.00 32.32 -20.56
CA PRO A 4 -39.08 33.33 -20.04
C PRO A 4 -38.49 32.85 -18.70
N ILE A 5 -37.17 32.98 -18.54
CA ILE A 5 -36.49 32.71 -17.27
C ILE A 5 -36.94 33.78 -16.28
N ILE A 6 -37.76 33.40 -15.30
CA ILE A 6 -38.20 34.30 -14.23
C ILE A 6 -37.05 34.43 -13.24
N LEU A 7 -36.46 35.62 -13.19
CA LEU A 7 -35.41 35.98 -12.23
C LEU A 7 -36.03 36.29 -10.87
N PRO A 8 -35.34 35.98 -9.75
CA PRO A 8 -35.80 36.34 -8.40
C PRO A 8 -35.73 37.86 -8.18
N ASN A 9 -36.75 38.45 -7.57
CA ASN A 9 -36.90 39.91 -7.41
C ASN A 9 -36.97 40.36 -5.94
N SER A 10 -36.92 39.43 -5.00
CA SER A 10 -36.97 39.68 -3.55
C SER A 10 -35.90 38.89 -2.81
N ALA A 11 -35.68 39.24 -1.54
CA ALA A 11 -34.86 38.43 -0.63
C ALA A 11 -35.50 37.06 -0.36
N GLU A 12 -36.84 36.99 -0.36
CA GLU A 12 -37.63 35.78 -0.14
C GLU A 12 -37.48 34.80 -1.32
N ASP A 13 -37.42 35.29 -2.56
CA ASP A 13 -37.10 34.46 -3.75
C ASP A 13 -35.68 33.87 -3.67
N LEU A 14 -34.71 34.64 -3.15
CA LEU A 14 -33.32 34.20 -3.00
C LEU A 14 -33.18 33.19 -1.85
N GLU A 15 -33.91 33.37 -0.75
CA GLU A 15 -34.02 32.38 0.32
C GLU A 15 -34.74 31.11 -0.19
N ALA A 16 -35.75 31.25 -1.05
CA ALA A 16 -36.40 30.11 -1.71
C ALA A 16 -35.46 29.35 -2.66
N ILE A 17 -34.60 30.04 -3.43
CA ILE A 17 -33.56 29.40 -4.26
C ILE A 17 -32.52 28.70 -3.39
N ALA A 18 -32.04 29.33 -2.31
CA ALA A 18 -31.12 28.69 -1.36
C ALA A 18 -31.75 27.48 -0.66
N GLN A 19 -33.03 27.59 -0.26
CA GLN A 19 -33.79 26.49 0.31
C GLN A 19 -34.04 25.37 -0.71
N ASN A 20 -34.20 25.68 -2.00
CA ASN A 20 -34.31 24.68 -3.07
C ASN A 20 -32.97 23.96 -3.31
N VAL A 21 -31.83 24.67 -3.32
CA VAL A 21 -30.50 24.06 -3.34
C VAL A 21 -30.29 23.13 -2.14
N VAL A 22 -30.69 23.56 -0.93
CA VAL A 22 -30.69 22.70 0.26
C VAL A 22 -31.63 21.50 0.10
N THR A 23 -32.82 21.67 -0.50
CA THR A 23 -33.75 20.57 -0.78
C THR A 23 -33.20 19.58 -1.79
N ILE A 24 -32.43 20.01 -2.78
CA ILE A 24 -31.81 19.13 -3.79
C ILE A 24 -30.64 18.34 -3.20
N LEU A 25 -29.76 19.00 -2.43
CA LEU A 25 -28.69 18.32 -1.70
C LEU A 25 -29.23 17.38 -0.62
N GLN A 26 -30.31 17.79 0.08
CA GLN A 26 -31.03 16.91 1.00
C GLN A 26 -31.69 15.76 0.25
N ARG A 27 -32.27 15.95 -0.95
CA ARG A 27 -32.82 14.88 -1.78
C ARG A 27 -31.75 13.87 -2.20
N GLY A 28 -30.54 14.32 -2.54
CA GLY A 28 -29.38 13.45 -2.78
C GLY A 28 -29.00 12.64 -1.55
N ALA A 29 -28.92 13.27 -0.37
CA ALA A 29 -28.69 12.57 0.90
C ALA A 29 -29.83 11.61 1.27
N ASP A 30 -31.09 12.00 1.06
CA ASP A 30 -32.28 11.19 1.30
C ASP A 30 -32.35 10.01 0.33
N GLN A 31 -31.88 10.16 -0.92
CA GLN A 31 -31.69 9.05 -1.85
C GLN A 31 -30.67 8.05 -1.27
N VAL A 32 -29.48 8.52 -0.84
CA VAL A 32 -28.44 7.67 -0.21
C VAL A 32 -28.94 6.96 1.06
N ILE A 33 -29.76 7.64 1.87
CA ILE A 33 -30.38 7.08 3.09
C ILE A 33 -31.51 6.10 2.75
N ALA A 34 -32.30 6.36 1.70
CA ALA A 34 -33.44 5.54 1.30
C ALA A 34 -33.03 4.21 0.65
N ILE A 35 -31.81 4.10 0.13
CA ILE A 35 -31.27 2.80 -0.28
C ILE A 35 -30.71 2.11 1.00
N PRO A 36 -31.20 0.91 1.39
CA PRO A 36 -31.00 0.33 2.74
C PRO A 36 -29.55 0.00 3.10
N ASP A 37 -29.24 -0.27 4.38
CA ASP A 37 -27.86 -0.23 4.89
C ASP A 37 -26.90 -1.31 4.35
N ASP A 38 -27.34 -2.57 4.20
CA ASP A 38 -26.52 -3.59 3.50
C ASP A 38 -26.47 -3.30 2.00
N LYS A 39 -27.53 -2.66 1.47
CA LYS A 39 -27.50 -1.85 0.24
C LYS A 39 -26.60 -0.61 0.38
N ARG A 40 -25.34 -0.78 0.84
CA ARG A 40 -24.25 0.20 0.73
C ARG A 40 -22.89 -0.36 0.20
N SER A 41 -22.70 -0.25 -1.14
CA SER A 41 -21.50 -0.42 -1.98
C SER A 41 -21.07 0.88 -2.71
N ILE A 42 -19.77 1.17 -2.78
CA ILE A 42 -19.18 2.47 -3.18
C ILE A 42 -19.89 3.25 -4.32
N GLU A 43 -19.63 2.93 -5.59
CA GLU A 43 -20.04 3.67 -6.81
C GLU A 43 -21.26 4.63 -6.73
N ASN A 44 -22.47 4.10 -6.51
CA ASN A 44 -23.73 4.80 -6.76
C ASN A 44 -24.12 5.88 -5.71
N THR A 45 -23.45 6.00 -4.57
CA THR A 45 -23.68 7.13 -3.65
C THR A 45 -22.93 8.38 -4.07
N LEU A 46 -21.73 8.26 -4.67
CA LEU A 46 -21.16 9.42 -5.34
C LEU A 46 -21.97 9.78 -6.59
N ILE A 47 -22.58 8.82 -7.29
CA ILE A 47 -23.55 9.15 -8.35
C ILE A 47 -24.70 10.00 -7.79
N ALA A 48 -25.43 9.52 -6.77
CA ALA A 48 -26.55 10.28 -6.19
C ALA A 48 -26.15 11.64 -5.60
N LEU A 49 -24.98 11.75 -4.96
CA LEU A 49 -24.47 13.00 -4.42
C LEU A 49 -23.93 13.95 -5.51
N GLN A 50 -23.29 13.43 -6.56
CA GLN A 50 -22.75 14.21 -7.67
C GLN A 50 -23.86 14.73 -8.59
N GLU A 51 -24.89 13.92 -8.86
CA GLU A 51 -26.11 14.36 -9.56
C GLU A 51 -26.76 15.54 -8.80
N ALA A 52 -26.97 15.39 -7.48
CA ALA A 52 -27.51 16.46 -6.64
C ALA A 52 -26.61 17.70 -6.57
N GLN A 53 -25.28 17.54 -6.54
CA GLN A 53 -24.32 18.65 -6.57
C GLN A 53 -24.32 19.36 -7.93
N ASN A 54 -24.40 18.63 -9.05
CA ASN A 54 -24.45 19.18 -10.40
C ASN A 54 -25.77 19.95 -10.63
N GLU A 55 -26.90 19.40 -10.18
CA GLU A 55 -28.21 20.09 -10.23
C GLU A 55 -28.19 21.38 -9.37
N ALA A 56 -27.65 21.31 -8.15
CA ALA A 56 -27.47 22.47 -7.27
C ALA A 56 -26.56 23.55 -7.89
N ALA A 57 -25.45 23.16 -8.51
CA ALA A 57 -24.54 24.08 -9.21
C ALA A 57 -25.19 24.73 -10.44
N SER A 58 -26.08 24.03 -11.15
CA SER A 58 -26.84 24.64 -12.26
C SER A 58 -27.75 25.79 -11.78
N ILE A 59 -28.40 25.61 -10.62
CA ILE A 59 -29.35 26.56 -10.04
C ILE A 59 -28.67 27.81 -9.47
N GLN A 60 -27.39 27.72 -9.07
CA GLN A 60 -26.57 28.88 -8.68
C GLN A 60 -26.64 30.02 -9.71
N THR A 61 -26.70 29.69 -11.01
CA THR A 61 -26.66 30.68 -12.09
C THR A 61 -27.77 31.73 -11.97
N LEU A 62 -28.92 31.38 -11.39
CA LEU A 62 -30.04 32.28 -11.13
C LEU A 62 -29.71 33.40 -10.13
N CYS A 63 -28.76 33.16 -9.20
CA CYS A 63 -28.28 34.16 -8.24
C CYS A 63 -27.28 35.17 -8.86
N THR A 64 -26.70 34.85 -10.02
CA THR A 64 -25.61 35.64 -10.63
C THR A 64 -26.08 37.01 -11.14
N PHE A 65 -27.29 37.05 -11.73
CA PHE A 65 -27.86 38.23 -12.40
C PHE A 65 -28.48 39.27 -11.42
N PRO A 66 -29.31 38.89 -10.41
CA PRO A 66 -29.85 39.83 -9.43
C PRO A 66 -28.76 40.61 -8.68
N ALA A 67 -27.67 39.94 -8.30
CA ALA A 67 -26.53 40.55 -7.63
C ALA A 67 -25.82 41.64 -8.47
N MET A 68 -25.99 41.64 -9.79
CA MET A 68 -25.36 42.60 -10.70
C MET A 68 -26.28 43.76 -11.09
N VAL A 69 -27.59 43.52 -11.28
CA VAL A 69 -28.49 44.52 -11.89
C VAL A 69 -29.85 44.72 -11.20
N HIS A 70 -30.17 44.01 -10.11
CA HIS A 70 -31.44 44.25 -9.40
C HIS A 70 -31.49 45.68 -8.84
N MET A 71 -32.65 46.35 -8.87
CA MET A 71 -32.73 47.78 -8.51
C MET A 71 -32.69 48.05 -7.00
N GLU A 72 -33.23 47.14 -6.18
CA GLU A 72 -33.22 47.29 -4.72
C GLU A 72 -31.87 46.96 -4.10
N LYS A 73 -31.45 47.77 -3.12
CA LYS A 73 -30.13 47.65 -2.48
C LYS A 73 -30.00 46.37 -1.67
N ASP A 74 -31.00 46.03 -0.87
CA ASP A 74 -30.86 44.97 0.13
C ASP A 74 -30.99 43.58 -0.51
N VAL A 75 -31.82 43.46 -1.56
CA VAL A 75 -31.80 42.32 -2.49
C VAL A 75 -30.43 42.18 -3.17
N ARG A 76 -29.80 43.26 -3.64
CA ARG A 76 -28.41 43.19 -4.17
C ARG A 76 -27.40 42.75 -3.11
N VAL A 77 -27.53 43.16 -1.85
CA VAL A 77 -26.62 42.77 -0.76
C VAL A 77 -26.78 41.28 -0.44
N ALA A 78 -28.01 40.81 -0.20
CA ALA A 78 -28.29 39.39 0.03
C ALA A 78 -27.88 38.51 -1.17
N ALA A 79 -28.20 38.95 -2.39
CA ALA A 79 -27.75 38.28 -3.61
C ALA A 79 -26.22 38.30 -3.76
N THR A 80 -25.51 39.34 -3.28
CA THR A 80 -24.04 39.41 -3.30
C THR A 80 -23.42 38.52 -2.24
N GLU A 81 -24.02 38.38 -1.06
CA GLU A 81 -23.53 37.48 0.00
C GLU A 81 -23.75 36.02 -0.39
N ALA A 82 -24.94 35.67 -0.89
CA ALA A 82 -25.21 34.38 -1.51
C ALA A 82 -24.28 34.14 -2.72
N LYS A 83 -24.19 35.08 -3.67
CA LYS A 83 -23.30 34.95 -4.83
C LYS A 83 -21.83 34.81 -4.42
N LYS A 84 -21.36 35.44 -3.35
CA LYS A 84 -19.99 35.22 -2.84
C LYS A 84 -19.80 33.84 -2.23
N LEU A 85 -20.74 33.38 -1.40
CA LEU A 85 -20.72 32.02 -0.84
C LEU A 85 -20.70 30.95 -1.94
N LEU A 86 -21.52 31.13 -2.98
CA LEU A 86 -21.65 30.16 -4.07
C LEU A 86 -20.54 30.34 -5.15
N GLN A 87 -20.10 31.56 -5.48
CA GLN A 87 -18.96 31.76 -6.40
C GLN A 87 -17.64 31.29 -5.77
N LYS A 88 -17.37 31.57 -4.49
CA LYS A 88 -16.18 31.01 -3.80
C LYS A 88 -16.30 29.49 -3.60
N ALA A 89 -17.45 28.87 -3.89
CA ALA A 89 -17.62 27.41 -3.93
C ALA A 89 -17.54 26.77 -5.35
N TRP A 90 -17.86 27.52 -6.41
CA TRP A 90 -18.06 26.96 -7.75
C TRP A 90 -17.53 27.80 -8.94
N SER A 91 -16.73 28.84 -8.72
CA SER A 91 -16.14 29.69 -9.79
C SER A 91 -15.43 28.90 -10.90
N SER A 92 -14.85 27.75 -10.55
CA SER A 92 -14.15 26.81 -11.42
C SER A 92 -15.03 25.97 -12.35
N HIS A 93 -16.36 26.10 -12.33
CA HIS A 93 -17.28 25.15 -12.99
C HIS A 93 -17.73 25.54 -14.41
N GLY A 94 -17.06 26.51 -15.05
CA GLY A 94 -17.28 26.81 -16.48
C GLY A 94 -18.64 27.43 -16.82
N SER A 95 -19.40 27.93 -15.83
CA SER A 95 -20.76 28.50 -16.02
C SER A 95 -20.83 29.77 -16.90
N ALA A 96 -19.69 30.27 -17.38
CA ALA A 96 -19.58 31.36 -18.34
C ALA A 96 -19.39 30.88 -19.80
N LEU A 97 -19.21 29.57 -20.02
CA LEU A 97 -19.12 28.94 -21.34
C LEU A 97 -20.51 28.81 -21.98
N SER A 98 -20.55 28.62 -23.29
CA SER A 98 -21.76 28.16 -23.99
C SER A 98 -22.22 26.81 -23.47
N GLN A 99 -23.48 26.43 -23.71
CA GLN A 99 -24.00 25.10 -23.32
C GLN A 99 -23.10 23.97 -23.86
N GLU A 100 -22.74 24.03 -25.14
CA GLU A 100 -21.79 23.11 -25.80
C GLU A 100 -20.41 23.08 -25.09
N GLY A 101 -19.91 24.23 -24.64
CA GLY A 101 -18.66 24.33 -23.87
C GLY A 101 -18.77 23.75 -22.46
N GLN A 102 -19.94 23.86 -21.82
CA GLN A 102 -20.23 23.24 -20.52
C GLN A 102 -20.35 21.71 -20.66
N GLU A 103 -21.08 21.23 -21.67
CA GLU A 103 -21.21 19.80 -22.00
C GLU A 103 -19.85 19.18 -22.32
N LYS A 104 -19.01 19.85 -23.13
CA LYS A 104 -17.62 19.41 -23.40
C LYS A 104 -16.75 19.42 -22.14
N LEU A 105 -16.85 20.43 -21.29
CA LEU A 105 -16.08 20.49 -20.03
C LEU A 105 -16.51 19.37 -19.06
N MET A 106 -17.80 19.04 -19.00
CA MET A 106 -18.32 17.92 -18.21
C MET A 106 -17.79 16.58 -18.72
N ALA A 107 -17.76 16.36 -20.04
CA ALA A 107 -17.17 15.16 -20.64
C ALA A 107 -15.67 15.02 -20.28
N ILE A 108 -14.88 16.08 -20.49
CA ILE A 108 -13.44 16.08 -20.14
C ILE A 108 -13.23 15.80 -18.64
N ARG A 109 -14.07 16.35 -17.76
CA ARG A 109 -14.00 16.08 -16.31
C ARG A 109 -14.37 14.64 -15.96
N SER A 110 -15.37 14.06 -16.62
CA SER A 110 -15.72 12.64 -16.48
C SER A 110 -14.55 11.75 -16.91
N ASP A 111 -13.89 12.08 -18.02
CA ASP A 111 -12.71 11.35 -18.51
C ASP A 111 -11.51 11.48 -17.57
N ILE A 112 -11.28 12.67 -16.97
CA ILE A 112 -10.26 12.87 -15.93
C ILE A 112 -10.57 11.99 -14.73
N SER A 113 -11.76 12.06 -14.14
CA SER A 113 -12.10 11.29 -12.94
C SER A 113 -12.14 9.78 -13.18
N SER A 114 -12.51 9.31 -14.37
CA SER A 114 -12.36 7.90 -14.75
C SER A 114 -10.89 7.50 -14.79
N LYS A 115 -10.04 8.29 -15.45
CA LYS A 115 -8.60 8.01 -15.59
C LYS A 115 -7.85 8.13 -14.26
N GLU A 116 -8.27 9.01 -13.37
CA GLU A 116 -7.76 9.08 -12.00
C GLU A 116 -8.16 7.84 -11.20
N LEU A 117 -9.41 7.39 -11.32
CA LEU A 117 -9.88 6.14 -10.72
C LEU A 117 -9.14 4.93 -11.28
N ASP A 118 -8.90 4.85 -12.59
CA ASP A 118 -8.14 3.78 -13.25
C ASP A 118 -6.67 3.81 -12.80
N PHE A 119 -6.02 4.98 -12.79
CA PHE A 119 -4.64 5.15 -12.32
C PHE A 119 -4.47 4.72 -10.86
N GLN A 120 -5.41 5.13 -9.99
CA GLN A 120 -5.47 4.68 -8.60
C GLN A 120 -5.75 3.16 -8.51
N LYS A 121 -6.71 2.64 -9.29
CA LYS A 121 -7.12 1.23 -9.26
C LYS A 121 -5.97 0.32 -9.64
N ASN A 122 -5.25 0.64 -10.71
CA ASN A 122 -4.03 -0.05 -11.11
C ASN A 122 -3.04 -0.10 -9.92
N LEU A 123 -2.74 1.06 -9.30
CA LEU A 123 -1.90 1.17 -8.10
C LEU A 123 -2.50 0.62 -6.78
N ASN A 124 -3.63 -0.08 -6.84
CA ASN A 124 -4.19 -0.82 -5.70
C ASN A 124 -4.32 -2.32 -6.00
N GLU A 125 -4.71 -2.68 -7.23
CA GLU A 125 -4.87 -4.07 -7.71
C GLU A 125 -3.55 -4.67 -8.21
N ASP A 126 -2.55 -3.83 -8.49
CA ASP A 126 -1.15 -3.96 -8.07
C ASP A 126 -0.76 -5.32 -7.40
N THR A 127 -0.16 -6.21 -8.18
CA THR A 127 0.56 -7.38 -7.64
C THR A 127 1.87 -7.67 -8.38
N THR A 128 2.73 -6.68 -8.64
CA THR A 128 4.14 -7.05 -8.89
C THR A 128 4.74 -7.53 -7.58
N GLU A 129 5.20 -8.77 -7.64
CA GLU A 129 6.09 -9.35 -6.65
C GLU A 129 7.30 -9.90 -7.39
N ILE A 130 8.37 -10.08 -6.65
CA ILE A 130 9.66 -10.40 -7.20
C ILE A 130 10.42 -11.24 -6.17
N LEU A 131 11.31 -12.14 -6.62
CA LEU A 131 12.00 -13.12 -5.76
C LEU A 131 13.38 -12.64 -5.19
N LEU A 132 13.57 -12.64 -3.86
CA LEU A 132 14.87 -12.53 -3.12
C LEU A 132 15.19 -13.80 -2.33
N THR A 133 16.29 -14.51 -2.59
CA THR A 133 16.74 -15.55 -1.64
C THR A 133 17.36 -14.85 -0.41
N GLY A 134 17.47 -15.41 0.79
CA GLY A 134 17.71 -14.60 2.01
C GLY A 134 19.06 -13.90 2.11
N ASP A 135 20.13 -14.50 1.62
CA ASP A 135 21.42 -13.82 1.36
C ASP A 135 21.20 -12.57 0.45
N GLU A 136 20.00 -12.29 -0.08
CA GLU A 136 19.54 -11.17 -0.94
C GLU A 136 18.60 -10.23 -0.16
N LEU A 137 17.99 -10.72 0.92
CA LEU A 137 17.45 -9.96 2.04
C LEU A 137 18.42 -9.86 3.22
N GLU A 138 19.71 -9.97 2.91
CA GLU A 138 20.76 -9.80 3.89
C GLU A 138 20.57 -8.44 4.59
N GLY A 139 20.27 -8.48 5.89
CA GLY A 139 20.08 -7.37 6.82
C GLY A 139 18.67 -7.30 7.40
N CYS A 140 17.69 -7.79 6.64
CA CYS A 140 16.31 -7.70 7.02
C CYS A 140 16.02 -8.62 8.20
N SER A 141 15.15 -8.17 9.10
CA SER A 141 14.93 -8.89 10.35
C SER A 141 14.32 -10.28 10.14
N GLU A 142 14.79 -11.28 10.89
CA GLU A 142 14.18 -12.62 11.05
C GLU A 142 12.69 -12.58 11.47
N VAL A 143 12.11 -11.41 11.75
CA VAL A 143 10.71 -11.18 12.14
C VAL A 143 9.85 -10.66 10.98
N TRP A 144 10.36 -9.77 10.09
CA TRP A 144 9.60 -9.34 8.90
C TRP A 144 9.70 -10.35 7.76
N LEU A 145 10.93 -10.85 7.52
CA LEU A 145 11.13 -12.06 6.72
C LEU A 145 10.17 -13.17 7.21
N SER A 146 9.86 -13.15 8.52
CA SER A 146 8.85 -13.93 9.26
C SER A 146 7.60 -14.23 8.43
N GLY A 147 6.95 -13.16 7.98
CA GLY A 147 5.65 -13.20 7.29
C GLY A 147 5.73 -13.08 5.78
N LEU A 148 6.93 -13.02 5.20
CA LEU A 148 7.09 -13.02 3.74
C LEU A 148 6.81 -14.38 3.12
N LYS A 149 6.42 -14.35 1.86
CA LYS A 149 5.98 -15.50 1.06
C LYS A 149 7.17 -16.17 0.32
N THR A 150 7.95 -17.10 0.86
CA THR A 150 9.12 -17.71 0.14
C THR A 150 8.80 -18.69 -1.05
N GLU A 151 9.73 -19.02 -2.01
CA GLU A 151 9.71 -19.65 -3.42
C GLU A 151 10.88 -20.73 -3.67
N LYS A 152 11.02 -21.70 -4.67
CA LYS A 152 12.20 -22.71 -4.74
C LYS A 152 12.75 -23.53 -6.06
N VAL A 153 13.75 -23.16 -6.97
CA VAL A 153 14.29 -23.73 -8.37
C VAL A 153 15.63 -24.65 -8.65
N ASP A 154 15.88 -26.00 -8.48
CA ASP A 154 17.22 -26.72 -8.15
C ASP A 154 17.80 -27.27 -6.69
N GLY A 155 18.49 -26.79 -5.55
CA GLY A 155 18.74 -25.63 -4.51
C GLY A 155 18.03 -25.37 -3.01
N GLN A 156 18.02 -24.20 -2.19
CA GLN A 156 17.90 -23.78 -0.62
C GLN A 156 16.64 -23.27 0.38
N VAL A 157 15.91 -22.04 0.41
CA VAL A 157 14.41 -21.44 0.50
C VAL A 157 13.81 -20.35 -0.62
N TYR A 158 13.12 -19.16 -0.56
CA TYR A 158 13.26 -17.94 -1.55
C TYR A 158 12.21 -16.78 -1.36
N TYR A 159 12.40 -15.68 -0.62
CA TYR A 159 11.31 -14.67 -0.41
C TYR A 159 10.66 -14.08 -1.69
N ARG A 160 9.35 -14.31 -1.93
CA ARG A 160 8.54 -13.36 -2.70
C ARG A 160 8.44 -12.10 -1.87
N VAL A 161 9.11 -11.07 -2.35
CA VAL A 161 8.95 -9.70 -1.90
C VAL A 161 7.80 -9.15 -2.70
N THR A 162 6.69 -8.83 -2.03
CA THR A 162 5.70 -8.01 -2.73
C THR A 162 6.34 -6.65 -2.94
N MET A 163 6.18 -6.08 -4.12
CA MET A 163 6.39 -4.66 -4.21
C MET A 163 5.12 -4.01 -3.65
N LYS A 164 5.06 -3.92 -2.33
CA LYS A 164 4.17 -3.07 -1.54
C LYS A 164 4.99 -2.37 -0.45
N THR A 165 4.50 -1.25 0.05
CA THR A 165 5.25 -0.30 0.88
C THR A 165 5.99 -0.93 2.08
N PRO A 166 5.41 -1.88 2.85
CA PRO A 166 6.09 -2.49 3.99
C PRO A 166 7.38 -3.23 3.59
N ASP A 167 7.37 -3.88 2.43
CA ASP A 167 8.43 -4.77 1.98
C ASP A 167 9.59 -3.97 1.36
N ILE A 168 9.27 -2.98 0.54
CA ILE A 168 10.26 -2.06 -0.05
C ILE A 168 10.88 -1.16 1.01
N LEU A 169 10.13 -0.73 2.03
CA LEU A 169 10.72 0.00 3.14
C LEU A 169 11.58 -0.90 4.03
N ASN A 170 11.29 -2.20 4.15
CA ASN A 170 12.21 -3.10 4.83
C ASN A 170 13.50 -3.28 4.03
N ILE A 171 13.41 -3.45 2.72
CA ILE A 171 14.57 -3.64 1.83
C ILE A 171 15.40 -2.37 1.71
N SER A 172 14.77 -1.24 1.42
CA SER A 172 15.50 0.01 1.20
C SER A 172 16.23 0.47 2.46
N LYS A 173 15.79 0.09 3.67
CA LYS A 173 16.44 0.39 4.96
C LYS A 173 17.36 -0.71 5.49
N ASN A 174 16.93 -1.96 5.39
CA ASN A 174 17.51 -3.11 6.06
C ASN A 174 17.83 -4.26 5.10
N ALA A 175 17.52 -4.20 3.80
CA ALA A 175 18.40 -4.93 2.91
C ALA A 175 19.68 -4.13 2.92
N SER A 176 20.58 -4.59 3.78
CA SER A 176 21.99 -4.68 3.49
C SER A 176 22.14 -5.43 2.14
N LEU A 177 21.68 -4.81 1.02
CA LEU A 177 21.85 -5.22 -0.39
C LEU A 177 21.80 -4.12 -1.50
N PRO A 178 22.80 -3.27 -1.84
CA PRO A 178 22.64 -2.18 -2.82
C PRO A 178 22.16 -2.63 -4.20
N LEU A 179 22.63 -3.72 -4.83
CA LEU A 179 22.08 -4.07 -6.16
C LEU A 179 20.73 -4.81 -6.11
N THR A 180 20.27 -5.24 -4.93
CA THR A 180 18.84 -5.56 -4.73
C THR A 180 18.04 -4.35 -4.37
N ARG A 181 18.54 -3.41 -3.56
CA ARG A 181 17.87 -2.13 -3.40
C ARG A 181 17.74 -1.47 -4.76
N LYS A 182 18.75 -1.54 -5.62
CA LYS A 182 18.71 -1.16 -7.04
C LYS A 182 17.66 -1.93 -7.79
N ARG A 183 17.68 -3.26 -7.79
CA ARG A 183 16.74 -4.05 -8.62
C ARG A 183 15.30 -3.99 -8.08
N VAL A 184 15.07 -3.93 -6.78
CA VAL A 184 13.84 -3.42 -6.15
C VAL A 184 13.50 -2.05 -6.71
N SER A 185 14.38 -1.06 -6.60
CA SER A 185 14.09 0.34 -6.93
C SER A 185 13.98 0.58 -8.45
N VAL A 186 14.52 -0.29 -9.30
CA VAL A 186 14.34 -0.35 -10.75
C VAL A 186 13.00 -1.01 -11.08
N THR A 187 12.72 -2.19 -10.52
CA THR A 187 11.42 -2.88 -10.70
C THR A 187 10.29 -2.00 -10.21
N TYR A 188 10.47 -1.36 -9.04
CA TYR A 188 9.69 -0.25 -8.52
C TYR A 188 9.38 0.73 -9.63
N ARG A 189 10.42 1.41 -10.16
CA ARG A 189 10.25 2.42 -11.20
C ARG A 189 9.66 1.89 -12.51
N GLN A 190 9.63 0.58 -12.78
CA GLN A 190 9.06 0.00 -14.00
C GLN A 190 7.55 -0.17 -14.00
N VAL A 191 6.89 -0.09 -12.84
CA VAL A 191 5.50 -0.49 -12.74
C VAL A 191 4.47 0.51 -13.22
N CYS A 192 3.34 -0.03 -13.66
CA CYS A 192 2.26 0.67 -14.33
C CYS A 192 2.76 1.51 -15.53
N THR A 193 4.02 1.35 -15.97
CA THR A 193 4.58 2.13 -17.08
C THR A 193 3.82 1.85 -18.37
N ALA A 194 3.33 0.61 -18.54
CA ALA A 194 2.49 0.22 -19.66
C ALA A 194 1.01 0.61 -19.49
N THR A 195 0.48 0.70 -18.26
CA THR A 195 -0.92 1.00 -17.94
C THR A 195 -1.11 2.48 -17.60
N ASN A 196 -0.59 2.92 -16.45
CA ASN A 196 -0.60 4.30 -15.99
C ASN A 196 0.28 5.26 -16.79
N GLY A 197 1.32 4.80 -17.50
CA GLY A 197 2.14 5.67 -18.35
C GLY A 197 1.30 6.38 -19.43
N PRO A 198 0.59 5.64 -20.30
CA PRO A 198 -0.37 6.20 -21.25
C PRO A 198 -1.54 6.96 -20.60
N ILE A 199 -2.05 6.48 -19.45
CA ILE A 199 -3.13 7.17 -18.72
C ILE A 199 -2.64 8.55 -18.22
N LEU A 200 -1.40 8.67 -17.75
CA LEU A 200 -0.82 9.92 -17.26
C LEU A 200 -0.64 10.94 -18.39
N GLU A 201 -0.14 10.53 -19.55
CA GLU A 201 -0.05 11.42 -20.73
C GLU A 201 -1.44 11.93 -21.16
N GLN A 202 -2.48 11.08 -21.06
CA GLN A 202 -3.86 11.47 -21.33
C GLN A 202 -4.44 12.39 -20.22
N LEU A 203 -4.16 12.12 -18.94
CA LEU A 203 -4.57 12.97 -17.83
C LEU A 203 -3.98 14.37 -17.96
N ILE A 204 -2.69 14.49 -18.27
CA ILE A 204 -2.02 15.78 -18.47
C ILE A 204 -2.66 16.55 -19.64
N LYS A 205 -2.96 15.90 -20.77
CA LYS A 205 -3.67 16.53 -21.90
C LYS A 205 -5.08 16.99 -21.53
N LEU A 206 -5.90 16.12 -20.93
CA LEU A 206 -7.27 16.46 -20.53
C LEU A 206 -7.31 17.59 -19.47
N ARG A 207 -6.36 17.59 -18.54
CA ARG A 207 -6.17 18.67 -17.54
C ARG A 207 -5.77 19.99 -18.18
N HIS A 208 -4.82 19.96 -19.13
CA HIS A 208 -4.46 21.13 -19.92
C HIS A 208 -5.69 21.66 -20.69
N ASP A 209 -6.41 20.81 -21.41
CA ASP A 209 -7.61 21.18 -22.16
C ASP A 209 -8.71 21.78 -21.26
N ALA A 210 -8.95 21.18 -20.09
CA ALA A 210 -9.92 21.69 -19.11
C ALA A 210 -9.52 23.08 -18.56
N ALA A 211 -8.26 23.28 -18.22
CA ALA A 211 -7.74 24.54 -17.72
C ALA A 211 -7.79 25.65 -18.80
N THR A 212 -7.37 25.32 -20.02
CA THR A 212 -7.43 26.21 -21.19
C THR A 212 -8.86 26.57 -21.56
N MET A 213 -9.81 25.62 -21.50
CA MET A 213 -11.25 25.91 -21.65
C MET A 213 -11.81 26.82 -20.55
N LEU A 214 -11.24 26.78 -19.34
CA LEU A 214 -11.59 27.68 -18.24
C LEU A 214 -10.86 29.04 -18.29
N GLY A 215 -9.99 29.26 -19.28
CA GLY A 215 -9.26 30.52 -19.49
C GLY A 215 -7.94 30.62 -18.72
N TYR A 216 -7.46 29.54 -18.09
CA TYR A 216 -6.15 29.47 -17.45
C TYR A 216 -5.08 29.07 -18.48
N LYS A 217 -3.82 29.50 -18.29
CA LYS A 217 -2.71 29.22 -19.21
C LYS A 217 -2.35 27.72 -19.30
N ASN A 218 -2.49 27.01 -18.19
CA ASN A 218 -2.17 25.61 -18.01
C ASN A 218 -2.83 25.10 -16.71
N HIS A 219 -2.74 23.79 -16.45
CA HIS A 219 -3.39 23.17 -15.30
C HIS A 219 -2.82 23.62 -13.95
N ALA A 220 -1.50 23.85 -13.87
CA ALA A 220 -0.88 24.37 -12.65
C ALA A 220 -1.44 25.75 -12.25
N ALA A 221 -1.62 26.66 -13.22
CA ALA A 221 -2.24 27.96 -12.95
C ALA A 221 -3.70 27.83 -12.47
N TYR A 222 -4.45 26.82 -12.93
CA TYR A 222 -5.80 26.52 -12.47
C TYR A 222 -5.83 26.00 -11.02
N GLN A 223 -4.96 25.06 -10.66
CA GLN A 223 -4.90 24.51 -9.30
C GLN A 223 -4.34 25.51 -8.27
N LEU A 224 -3.42 26.40 -8.65
CA LEU A 224 -2.77 27.34 -7.72
C LEU A 224 -3.63 28.54 -7.33
N ASP A 225 -4.61 28.93 -8.17
CA ASP A 225 -5.50 30.09 -7.94
C ASP A 225 -6.26 30.02 -6.60
N ILE A 226 -6.66 28.82 -6.17
CA ILE A 226 -7.38 28.62 -4.90
C ILE A 226 -6.44 28.52 -3.68
N ASN A 227 -5.19 28.08 -3.89
CA ASN A 227 -4.20 27.85 -2.83
C ASN A 227 -3.48 29.14 -2.35
N MET A 228 -2.65 29.07 -1.31
CA MET A 228 -1.95 30.23 -0.75
C MET A 228 -0.79 30.72 -1.65
N ALA A 229 -0.16 29.84 -2.42
CA ALA A 229 0.94 30.18 -3.33
C ALA A 229 0.51 30.98 -4.58
N LYS A 230 -0.76 30.90 -5.01
CA LYS A 230 -1.42 31.65 -6.10
C LYS A 230 -0.85 31.58 -7.53
N SER A 231 0.44 31.30 -7.75
CA SER A 231 1.02 31.29 -9.10
C SER A 231 2.18 30.30 -9.25
N VAL A 232 2.41 29.84 -10.48
CA VAL A 232 3.49 28.91 -10.84
C VAL A 232 4.84 29.51 -10.46
N GLU A 233 5.06 30.77 -10.81
CA GLU A 233 6.30 31.51 -10.58
C GLU A 233 6.64 31.64 -9.08
N THR A 234 5.61 31.65 -8.22
CA THR A 234 5.77 31.66 -6.75
C THR A 234 6.24 30.29 -6.24
N VAL A 235 5.72 29.19 -6.80
CA VAL A 235 6.16 27.82 -6.46
C VAL A 235 7.56 27.56 -7.00
N GLU A 236 7.86 27.94 -8.25
CA GLU A 236 9.22 27.83 -8.84
C GLU A 236 10.25 28.61 -8.01
N SER A 237 9.95 29.88 -7.70
CA SER A 237 10.80 30.71 -6.84
C SER A 237 11.02 30.08 -5.45
N PHE A 238 10.00 29.42 -4.90
CA PHE A 238 10.10 28.71 -3.62
C PHE A 238 11.03 27.48 -3.71
N LEU A 239 10.90 26.67 -4.77
CA LEU A 239 11.77 25.50 -4.99
C LEU A 239 13.24 25.90 -5.20
N ASP A 240 13.51 26.94 -5.98
CA ASP A 240 14.88 27.45 -6.21
C ASP A 240 15.50 28.02 -4.93
N ASN A 241 14.73 28.79 -4.15
CA ASN A 241 15.20 29.33 -2.87
C ASN A 241 15.51 28.21 -1.86
N ILE A 242 14.67 27.18 -1.75
CA ILE A 242 14.97 26.05 -0.86
C ILE A 242 16.14 25.22 -1.39
N THR A 243 16.19 24.88 -2.68
CA THR A 243 17.29 24.11 -3.28
C THR A 243 18.64 24.78 -2.99
N THR A 244 18.72 26.09 -3.22
CA THR A 244 19.90 26.91 -2.89
C THR A 244 20.24 26.88 -1.39
N SER A 245 19.22 26.93 -0.53
CA SER A 245 19.39 26.94 0.93
C SER A 245 19.85 25.59 1.50
N ILE A 246 19.38 24.48 0.94
CA ILE A 246 19.73 23.12 1.39
C ILE A 246 20.97 22.57 0.71
N ALA A 247 21.45 23.13 -0.40
CA ALA A 247 22.57 22.60 -1.20
C ALA A 247 23.80 22.17 -0.36
N SER A 248 24.23 22.99 0.61
CA SER A 248 25.38 22.64 1.48
C SER A 248 25.07 21.52 2.49
N LYS A 249 23.80 21.32 2.86
CA LYS A 249 23.34 20.22 3.72
C LYS A 249 23.05 18.97 2.89
N LEU A 250 22.54 19.09 1.66
CA LEU A 250 22.48 18.02 0.68
C LEU A 250 23.88 17.49 0.37
N GLU A 251 24.87 18.37 0.18
CA GLU A 251 26.27 17.97 0.00
C GLU A 251 26.81 17.25 1.23
N GLY A 252 26.62 17.83 2.42
CA GLY A 252 27.03 17.20 3.67
C GLY A 252 26.33 15.87 3.93
N ASP A 253 25.06 15.73 3.57
CA ASP A 253 24.29 14.48 3.68
C ASP A 253 24.73 13.46 2.64
N ARG A 254 24.91 13.84 1.36
CA ARG A 254 25.46 12.96 0.32
C ARG A 254 26.85 12.49 0.69
N GLN A 255 27.73 13.37 1.15
CA GLN A 255 29.07 13.01 1.58
C GLN A 255 29.05 12.18 2.88
N GLU A 256 28.15 12.43 3.82
CA GLU A 256 27.98 11.61 5.03
C GLU A 256 27.46 10.21 4.70
N LEU A 257 26.50 10.07 3.76
CA LEU A 257 26.05 8.77 3.28
C LEU A 257 27.09 8.11 2.35
N LEU A 258 27.91 8.89 1.63
CA LEU A 258 29.00 8.42 0.75
C LEU A 258 30.27 8.05 1.54
N ASP A 259 30.51 8.64 2.71
CA ASP A 259 31.57 8.25 3.65
C ASP A 259 31.09 7.19 4.64
N LEU A 260 29.79 7.12 4.95
CA LEU A 260 29.20 5.92 5.54
C LEU A 260 29.32 4.77 4.58
N LYS A 261 28.93 4.92 3.29
CA LYS A 261 29.39 4.04 2.20
C LYS A 261 30.89 3.83 2.40
N LYS A 262 31.79 4.78 2.13
CA LYS A 262 33.25 4.56 2.08
C LYS A 262 33.92 3.96 3.33
N THR A 263 33.33 4.10 4.52
CA THR A 263 33.84 3.52 5.78
C THR A 263 33.31 2.13 5.99
N GLU A 264 31.99 1.99 5.85
CA GLU A 264 31.32 0.71 5.72
C GLU A 264 32.10 -0.11 4.69
N TYR A 265 32.29 0.42 3.49
CA TYR A 265 33.07 -0.01 2.32
C TYR A 265 34.37 -0.76 2.62
N GLN A 266 35.05 -0.45 3.73
CA GLN A 266 36.29 -1.14 4.07
C GLN A 266 35.99 -2.39 4.93
N ARG A 267 35.07 -2.27 5.91
CA ARG A 267 34.71 -3.22 6.99
C ARG A 267 34.69 -4.71 6.66
N ARG A 268 33.64 -5.27 6.04
CA ARG A 268 33.52 -6.72 5.71
C ARG A 268 34.55 -7.25 4.66
N GLY A 269 35.54 -6.46 4.18
CA GLY A 269 36.73 -6.97 3.44
C GLY A 269 36.95 -6.60 1.94
N TRP A 270 36.38 -5.52 1.39
CA TRP A 270 35.86 -5.55 0.01
C TRP A 270 36.45 -4.51 -1.01
N SER A 271 37.66 -3.99 -0.82
CA SER A 271 38.14 -2.73 -1.40
C SER A 271 38.38 -2.60 -2.95
N GLN A 272 37.58 -3.20 -3.84
CA GLN A 272 37.90 -3.25 -5.30
C GLN A 272 36.91 -2.62 -6.30
N ASN A 273 35.60 -2.80 -6.19
CA ASN A 273 34.61 -2.38 -7.20
C ASN A 273 33.73 -1.21 -6.66
N PHE A 274 34.38 -0.08 -6.30
CA PHE A 274 33.71 1.18 -5.87
C PHE A 274 33.37 2.00 -7.10
N ASP A 275 32.09 2.30 -7.28
CA ASP A 275 31.61 3.32 -8.22
C ASP A 275 32.11 4.74 -7.86
N GLY A 276 32.24 5.02 -6.56
CA GLY A 276 32.45 6.36 -6.03
C GLY A 276 31.16 7.18 -5.98
N GLU A 277 30.03 6.56 -6.29
CA GLU A 277 28.72 7.19 -6.46
C GLU A 277 27.78 6.83 -5.30
N LEU A 278 26.78 7.67 -5.07
CA LEU A 278 25.65 7.36 -4.21
C LEU A 278 24.41 7.21 -5.10
N LEU A 279 23.77 6.05 -5.05
CA LEU A 279 22.69 5.69 -5.97
C LEU A 279 21.32 5.93 -5.32
N SER A 280 20.26 6.08 -6.11
CA SER A 280 18.92 6.36 -5.56
C SER A 280 18.43 5.28 -4.60
N SER A 281 18.82 4.02 -4.81
CA SER A 281 18.48 2.91 -3.93
C SER A 281 19.31 2.82 -2.64
N ASP A 282 20.40 3.58 -2.54
CA ASP A 282 21.31 3.56 -1.38
C ASP A 282 20.79 4.37 -0.19
N VAL A 283 20.09 5.48 -0.49
CA VAL A 283 19.79 6.55 0.47
C VAL A 283 19.12 6.06 1.76
N LYS A 284 18.06 5.25 1.65
CA LYS A 284 17.27 4.78 2.80
C LYS A 284 18.06 3.88 3.75
N TYR A 285 19.04 3.16 3.22
CA TYR A 285 19.85 2.24 3.99
C TYR A 285 20.97 2.98 4.74
N TYR A 286 21.70 3.87 4.08
CA TYR A 286 22.70 4.69 4.78
C TYR A 286 22.06 5.61 5.82
N GLN A 287 20.79 6.02 5.62
CA GLN A 287 20.00 6.68 6.65
C GLN A 287 19.78 5.80 7.88
N GLU A 288 19.32 4.56 7.73
CA GLU A 288 19.12 3.63 8.86
C GLU A 288 20.46 3.29 9.55
N LEU A 289 21.52 3.07 8.76
CA LEU A 289 22.88 2.87 9.25
C LEU A 289 23.40 4.06 10.08
N LEU A 290 23.15 5.29 9.60
CA LEU A 290 23.53 6.52 10.27
C LEU A 290 22.85 6.64 11.64
N PHE A 291 21.56 6.31 11.73
CA PHE A 291 20.84 6.27 13.01
C PHE A 291 21.38 5.20 13.98
N LYS A 292 21.69 3.99 13.47
CA LYS A 292 22.29 2.90 14.27
C LYS A 292 23.70 3.25 14.75
N GLU A 293 24.65 3.50 13.84
CA GLU A 293 26.09 3.57 14.15
C GLU A 293 26.57 4.95 14.67
N LYS A 294 25.90 6.07 14.34
CA LYS A 294 26.34 7.42 14.75
C LYS A 294 25.49 8.04 15.85
N TYR A 295 24.21 7.70 15.92
CA TYR A 295 23.28 8.28 16.90
C TYR A 295 22.84 7.28 17.98
N GLU A 296 23.18 6.00 17.86
CA GLU A 296 22.83 4.93 18.83
C GLU A 296 21.30 4.76 19.01
N VAL A 297 20.53 5.07 17.96
CA VAL A 297 19.05 5.03 17.97
C VAL A 297 18.53 3.74 17.32
N ASP A 298 18.35 2.69 18.13
CA ASP A 298 17.61 1.49 17.71
C ASP A 298 16.10 1.67 17.96
N ASN A 299 15.37 2.00 16.90
CA ASN A 299 13.91 2.14 16.91
C ASN A 299 13.17 0.89 17.43
N ASN A 300 13.75 -0.31 17.29
CA ASN A 300 13.13 -1.56 17.70
C ASN A 300 13.32 -1.86 19.20
N HIS A 301 14.31 -1.25 19.86
CA HIS A 301 14.40 -1.24 21.33
C HIS A 301 13.60 -0.06 21.92
N ILE A 302 13.69 1.12 21.29
CA ILE A 302 13.02 2.34 21.76
C ILE A 302 11.49 2.21 21.81
N GLN A 303 10.87 1.44 20.90
CA GLN A 303 9.43 1.14 20.94
C GLN A 303 8.98 0.45 22.26
N GLU A 304 9.86 -0.25 22.99
CA GLU A 304 9.53 -0.85 24.29
C GLU A 304 9.12 0.19 25.34
N TYR A 305 9.54 1.44 25.15
CA TYR A 305 9.16 2.58 25.97
C TYR A 305 7.86 3.25 25.53
N PHE A 306 7.18 2.77 24.49
CA PHE A 306 6.01 3.44 23.91
C PHE A 306 4.80 2.50 23.74
N PRO A 307 4.17 2.03 24.84
CA PRO A 307 2.96 1.21 24.77
C PRO A 307 1.76 2.06 24.34
N LEU A 308 1.04 1.64 23.29
CA LEU A 308 -0.04 2.38 22.63
C LEU A 308 -1.05 3.02 23.61
N ASN A 309 -1.56 2.28 24.59
CA ASN A 309 -2.53 2.83 25.54
C ASN A 309 -1.93 3.98 26.39
N TYR A 310 -0.67 3.82 26.85
CA TYR A 310 0.01 4.87 27.60
C TYR A 310 0.34 6.07 26.70
N VAL A 311 0.83 5.83 25.48
CA VAL A 311 1.13 6.87 24.51
C VAL A 311 -0.13 7.65 24.14
N ARG A 312 -1.23 6.98 23.76
CA ARG A 312 -2.54 7.60 23.51
C ARG A 312 -2.96 8.50 24.67
N ASP A 313 -2.93 7.99 25.90
CA ASP A 313 -3.40 8.73 27.06
C ASP A 313 -2.49 9.93 27.40
N GLN A 314 -1.18 9.83 27.09
CA GLN A 314 -0.26 10.97 27.19
C GLN A 314 -0.39 11.96 26.02
N ILE A 315 -0.69 11.54 24.79
CA ILE A 315 -1.02 12.43 23.66
C ILE A 315 -2.28 13.22 24.03
N LEU A 316 -3.38 12.54 24.40
CA LEU A 316 -4.58 13.17 24.93
C LEU A 316 -4.25 14.13 26.08
N GLY A 317 -3.39 13.71 27.02
CA GLY A 317 -2.96 14.54 28.15
C GLY A 317 -2.06 15.73 27.79
N ILE A 318 -1.35 15.71 26.66
CA ILE A 318 -0.56 16.84 26.14
C ILE A 318 -1.52 17.83 25.48
N TYR A 319 -2.35 17.37 24.55
CA TYR A 319 -3.35 18.17 23.86
C TYR A 319 -4.35 18.84 24.81
N ALA A 320 -4.85 18.09 25.80
CA ALA A 320 -5.72 18.60 26.87
C ALA A 320 -5.06 19.74 27.66
N HIS A 321 -3.75 19.62 27.92
CA HIS A 321 -2.99 20.65 28.63
C HIS A 321 -2.74 21.89 27.76
N ILE A 322 -2.19 21.73 26.54
CA ILE A 322 -1.78 22.88 25.71
C ILE A 322 -2.98 23.67 25.17
N PHE A 323 -4.11 23.01 24.85
CA PHE A 323 -5.32 23.66 24.34
C PHE A 323 -6.40 23.88 25.42
N GLN A 324 -6.12 23.51 26.68
CA GLN A 324 -7.05 23.64 27.81
C GLN A 324 -8.41 22.97 27.50
N LEU A 325 -8.35 21.68 27.16
CA LEU A 325 -9.48 20.82 26.84
C LEU A 325 -9.63 19.71 27.88
N ARG A 326 -10.80 19.06 27.89
CA ARG A 326 -11.03 17.81 28.61
C ARG A 326 -11.61 16.76 27.66
N PHE A 327 -10.96 15.62 27.60
CA PHE A 327 -11.42 14.44 26.86
C PHE A 327 -12.09 13.46 27.82
N GLN A 328 -13.25 12.92 27.44
CA GLN A 328 -13.97 11.92 28.21
C GLN A 328 -14.40 10.78 27.31
N GLN A 329 -13.89 9.58 27.56
CA GLN A 329 -14.34 8.39 26.84
C GLN A 329 -15.82 8.12 27.15
N ILE A 330 -16.60 7.84 26.11
CA ILE A 330 -18.01 7.47 26.20
C ILE A 330 -18.10 5.95 26.00
N PRO A 331 -18.53 5.18 27.02
CA PRO A 331 -18.74 3.74 26.86
C PRO A 331 -19.88 3.46 25.88
N GLY A 332 -19.66 2.50 24.97
CA GLY A 332 -20.64 2.06 23.99
C GLY A 332 -20.05 0.98 23.07
N LYS A 333 -20.90 0.45 22.18
CA LYS A 333 -20.49 -0.35 21.01
C LYS A 333 -20.72 0.50 19.77
N TYR A 334 -19.79 0.43 18.82
CA TYR A 334 -19.80 1.18 17.57
C TYR A 334 -19.60 0.21 16.39
N TRP A 335 -19.15 0.66 15.23
CA TRP A 335 -19.01 -0.18 14.02
C TRP A 335 -17.93 -1.28 14.13
N ALA A 336 -17.09 -1.25 15.16
CA ALA A 336 -16.27 -2.39 15.60
C ALA A 336 -16.03 -2.31 17.12
N ASP A 337 -15.71 -3.44 17.76
CA ASP A 337 -15.54 -3.55 19.21
C ASP A 337 -14.28 -2.86 19.76
N ASP A 338 -13.32 -2.52 18.90
CA ASP A 338 -12.09 -1.80 19.24
C ASP A 338 -12.15 -0.29 18.97
N VAL A 339 -13.27 0.20 18.44
CA VAL A 339 -13.54 1.62 18.23
C VAL A 339 -13.95 2.27 19.54
N THR A 340 -13.36 3.42 19.88
CA THR A 340 -13.68 4.15 21.11
C THR A 340 -14.06 5.59 20.86
N LEU A 341 -15.23 6.01 21.36
CA LEU A 341 -15.73 7.38 21.29
C LEU A 341 -15.23 8.22 22.46
N PHE A 342 -14.85 9.47 22.18
CA PHE A 342 -14.54 10.50 23.16
C PHE A 342 -15.39 11.75 22.91
N ALA A 343 -15.95 12.31 23.99
CA ALA A 343 -16.51 13.66 23.99
C ALA A 343 -15.43 14.67 24.38
N VAL A 344 -15.43 15.83 23.72
CA VAL A 344 -14.47 16.92 23.93
C VAL A 344 -15.17 18.10 24.59
N TYR A 345 -14.55 18.67 25.62
CA TYR A 345 -15.04 19.84 26.36
C TYR A 345 -13.99 20.95 26.42
N ASP A 346 -14.42 22.20 26.31
CA ASP A 346 -13.55 23.39 26.44
C ASP A 346 -13.33 23.71 27.93
N GLN A 347 -12.24 23.19 28.50
CA GLN A 347 -11.94 23.31 29.93
C GLN A 347 -11.60 24.77 30.32
N LYS A 348 -11.03 25.57 29.42
CA LYS A 348 -10.87 27.03 29.62
C LYS A 348 -12.23 27.72 29.79
N ALA A 349 -13.19 27.41 28.91
CA ALA A 349 -14.54 27.97 29.02
C ALA A 349 -15.27 27.47 30.28
N GLN A 350 -15.13 26.18 30.63
CA GLN A 350 -15.70 25.61 31.85
C GLN A 350 -15.12 26.28 33.12
N ASN A 351 -13.80 26.44 33.19
CA ASN A 351 -13.14 27.10 34.33
C ASN A 351 -13.52 28.58 34.44
N ALA A 352 -13.69 29.28 33.33
CA ALA A 352 -14.06 30.70 33.30
C ALA A 352 -15.52 30.98 33.71
N ALA A 353 -16.40 29.97 33.69
CA ALA A 353 -17.79 30.08 34.13
C ALA A 353 -17.96 29.96 35.66
N GLY A 354 -16.95 29.46 36.38
CA GLY A 354 -16.99 29.28 37.84
C GLY A 354 -17.93 28.16 38.31
N GLU A 355 -18.10 28.06 39.64
CA GLU A 355 -18.99 27.08 40.29
C GLU A 355 -20.46 27.56 40.36
N ASP A 356 -20.81 28.67 39.71
CA ASP A 356 -22.05 29.44 39.90
C ASP A 356 -23.34 28.77 39.34
N GLY A 357 -23.30 27.45 39.13
CA GLY A 357 -24.44 26.54 38.92
C GLY A 357 -25.28 26.69 37.64
N THR A 358 -25.23 27.85 36.98
CA THR A 358 -26.14 28.21 35.87
C THR A 358 -25.92 27.41 34.58
N LYS A 359 -24.78 26.74 34.42
CA LYS A 359 -24.47 25.87 33.27
C LYS A 359 -23.93 24.52 33.75
N ASN A 360 -24.51 23.43 33.23
CA ASN A 360 -24.03 22.08 33.49
C ASN A 360 -22.74 21.78 32.70
N GLN A 361 -22.01 20.71 33.05
CA GLN A 361 -20.77 20.34 32.36
C GLN A 361 -20.96 20.08 30.86
N GLU A 362 -22.15 19.59 30.46
CA GLU A 362 -22.54 19.37 29.07
C GLU A 362 -22.57 20.67 28.24
N SER A 363 -22.84 21.83 28.86
CA SER A 363 -22.85 23.14 28.21
C SER A 363 -21.49 23.61 27.67
N PHE A 364 -20.41 22.88 28.00
CA PHE A 364 -19.03 23.17 27.55
C PHE A 364 -18.50 22.14 26.55
N LYS A 365 -19.34 21.19 26.10
CA LYS A 365 -18.98 20.21 25.08
C LYS A 365 -18.84 20.90 23.72
N ILE A 366 -17.75 20.61 23.01
CA ILE A 366 -17.40 21.23 21.72
C ILE A 366 -17.35 20.24 20.55
N GLY A 367 -17.40 18.93 20.79
CA GLY A 367 -17.36 17.93 19.72
C GLY A 367 -17.23 16.50 20.22
N TYR A 368 -17.18 15.57 19.26
CA TYR A 368 -16.92 14.16 19.48
C TYR A 368 -15.89 13.63 18.49
N PHE A 369 -15.03 12.71 18.90
CA PHE A 369 -14.21 11.94 17.97
C PHE A 369 -14.15 10.46 18.32
N PHE A 370 -13.94 9.64 17.30
CA PHE A 370 -13.67 8.22 17.45
C PHE A 370 -12.19 7.92 17.21
N PHE A 371 -11.62 7.01 17.99
CA PHE A 371 -10.40 6.30 17.63
C PHE A 371 -10.77 4.97 16.98
N ASP A 372 -10.27 4.74 15.77
CA ASP A 372 -10.36 3.48 15.03
C ASP A 372 -8.93 3.11 14.60
N LEU A 373 -8.13 2.58 15.52
CA LEU A 373 -6.66 2.58 15.42
C LEU A 373 -6.02 1.27 14.94
N PHE A 374 -6.80 0.19 14.72
CA PHE A 374 -6.26 -1.13 14.41
C PHE A 374 -6.76 -1.68 13.07
N PRO A 375 -5.95 -2.44 12.31
CA PRO A 375 -6.37 -3.04 11.04
C PRO A 375 -7.45 -4.11 11.21
N ARG A 376 -8.38 -4.17 10.26
CA ARG A 376 -9.40 -5.23 10.08
C ARG A 376 -9.83 -5.29 8.61
N PRO A 377 -10.38 -6.41 8.11
CA PRO A 377 -10.88 -6.50 6.74
C PRO A 377 -11.91 -5.40 6.40
N GLY A 378 -11.86 -4.88 5.17
CA GLY A 378 -12.77 -3.83 4.69
C GLY A 378 -12.52 -2.41 5.23
N LYS A 379 -11.57 -2.23 6.16
CA LYS A 379 -11.18 -0.93 6.67
C LYS A 379 -10.18 -0.22 5.73
N TYR A 380 -10.24 1.11 5.70
CA TYR A 380 -9.23 1.96 5.06
C TYR A 380 -7.82 1.68 5.63
N MET A 381 -6.87 1.36 4.74
CA MET A 381 -5.56 0.79 5.13
C MET A 381 -4.51 1.83 5.55
N HIS A 382 -4.80 3.12 5.38
CA HIS A 382 -3.91 4.21 5.78
C HIS A 382 -4.41 4.94 7.03
N GLN A 383 -3.57 5.82 7.57
CA GLN A 383 -3.88 6.62 8.75
C GLN A 383 -4.36 8.02 8.35
N CYS A 384 -5.46 8.49 8.91
CA CYS A 384 -6.12 9.75 8.52
C CYS A 384 -7.17 10.25 9.54
N VAL A 385 -7.68 11.47 9.34
CA VAL A 385 -8.91 11.96 9.98
C VAL A 385 -10.06 12.12 8.98
N VAL A 386 -11.14 11.38 9.21
CA VAL A 386 -12.39 11.49 8.44
C VAL A 386 -13.42 12.31 9.23
N PRO A 387 -13.83 13.50 8.76
CA PRO A 387 -14.94 14.23 9.36
C PRO A 387 -16.29 13.57 9.00
N LEU A 388 -17.03 13.10 10.01
CA LEU A 388 -18.38 12.53 9.85
C LEU A 388 -19.48 13.60 9.87
N ARG A 389 -19.23 14.72 10.59
CA ARG A 389 -20.13 15.87 10.63
C ARG A 389 -19.35 17.17 10.87
N PRO A 390 -19.49 18.21 10.04
CA PRO A 390 -18.88 19.51 10.29
C PRO A 390 -19.57 20.29 11.41
N SER A 391 -18.91 21.31 11.94
CA SER A 391 -19.50 22.31 12.84
C SER A 391 -20.26 23.36 12.01
N TYR A 392 -21.46 23.75 12.43
CA TYR A 392 -22.21 24.86 11.82
C TYR A 392 -23.33 25.38 12.74
N VAL A 393 -23.89 26.56 12.42
CA VAL A 393 -25.03 27.15 13.13
C VAL A 393 -26.33 26.91 12.37
N VAL A 394 -27.37 26.42 13.05
CA VAL A 394 -28.71 26.26 12.46
C VAL A 394 -29.40 27.62 12.38
N SER A 395 -29.56 28.16 11.17
CA SER A 395 -30.10 29.52 10.93
C SER A 395 -31.45 29.81 11.60
N LYS A 396 -32.30 28.79 11.80
CA LYS A 396 -33.65 28.92 12.38
C LYS A 396 -33.68 28.91 13.92
N THR A 397 -32.64 28.42 14.60
CA THR A 397 -32.60 28.30 16.07
C THR A 397 -31.40 29.00 16.71
N GLY A 398 -30.34 29.30 15.95
CA GLY A 398 -29.06 29.79 16.46
C GLY A 398 -28.21 28.70 17.16
N GLU A 399 -28.64 27.44 17.11
CA GLU A 399 -27.96 26.32 17.76
C GLU A 399 -26.69 25.91 17.00
N GLN A 400 -25.60 25.65 17.73
CA GLN A 400 -24.36 25.11 17.17
C GLN A 400 -24.45 23.58 17.07
N VAL A 401 -24.42 23.05 15.86
CA VAL A 401 -24.24 21.61 15.62
C VAL A 401 -22.78 21.25 15.91
N LEU A 402 -22.56 20.33 16.84
CA LEU A 402 -21.21 19.90 17.23
C LEU A 402 -20.58 19.00 16.16
N PRO A 403 -19.28 19.17 15.83
CA PRO A 403 -18.57 18.32 14.89
C PRO A 403 -18.37 16.89 15.41
N ILE A 404 -18.21 15.96 14.47
CA ILE A 404 -17.89 14.55 14.71
C ILE A 404 -16.80 14.11 13.71
N ALA A 405 -15.74 13.45 14.17
CA ALA A 405 -14.67 12.91 13.32
C ALA A 405 -14.20 11.50 13.75
N VAL A 406 -13.50 10.79 12.86
CA VAL A 406 -12.80 9.53 13.15
C VAL A 406 -11.31 9.72 12.88
N ASN A 407 -10.47 9.44 13.87
CA ASN A 407 -9.04 9.20 13.66
C ASN A 407 -8.89 7.71 13.32
N VAL A 408 -8.66 7.44 12.04
CA VAL A 408 -8.44 6.11 11.47
C VAL A 408 -6.94 5.86 11.49
N GLY A 409 -6.50 4.71 11.96
CA GLY A 409 -5.12 4.27 11.91
C GLY A 409 -5.02 2.75 11.82
N ASN A 410 -3.85 2.23 11.45
CA ASN A 410 -3.61 0.79 11.32
C ASN A 410 -2.37 0.36 12.13
N LEU A 411 -2.34 0.82 13.37
CA LEU A 411 -1.31 0.51 14.36
C LEU A 411 -1.35 -0.98 14.73
N SER A 412 -0.19 -1.54 15.08
CA SER A 412 -0.07 -2.94 15.48
C SER A 412 -1.01 -3.29 16.63
N ARG A 413 -1.76 -4.40 16.51
CA ARG A 413 -2.61 -4.91 17.60
C ARG A 413 -1.75 -5.43 18.77
N PRO A 414 -2.24 -5.35 20.02
CA PRO A 414 -1.59 -6.02 21.15
C PRO A 414 -1.69 -7.54 21.01
N THR A 415 -0.65 -8.25 21.44
CA THR A 415 -0.69 -9.70 21.67
C THR A 415 -0.98 -9.97 23.16
N ALA A 416 -1.07 -11.24 23.59
CA ALA A 416 -1.33 -11.55 25.01
C ALA A 416 -0.08 -11.32 25.89
N GLU A 417 1.10 -11.43 25.30
CA GLU A 417 2.42 -11.41 25.95
C GLU A 417 3.08 -10.03 25.84
N ARG A 418 2.72 -9.24 24.80
CA ARG A 418 3.26 -7.91 24.53
C ARG A 418 2.14 -6.94 24.13
N PRO A 419 1.99 -5.78 24.80
CA PRO A 419 1.05 -4.77 24.35
C PRO A 419 1.46 -4.23 22.97
N ALA A 420 0.54 -3.54 22.29
CA ALA A 420 0.89 -2.74 21.12
C ALA A 420 1.97 -1.73 21.52
N LEU A 421 3.12 -1.78 20.84
CA LEU A 421 4.25 -0.88 21.01
C LEU A 421 4.35 -0.01 19.75
N LEU A 422 4.72 1.27 19.91
CA LEU A 422 4.84 2.22 18.81
C LEU A 422 6.30 2.63 18.59
N LYS A 423 6.76 2.56 17.34
CA LYS A 423 8.00 3.20 16.90
C LYS A 423 7.82 4.71 16.90
N HIS A 424 8.91 5.47 17.05
CA HIS A 424 8.85 6.93 17.13
C HIS A 424 8.09 7.56 15.96
N ASN A 425 8.28 7.05 14.73
CA ASN A 425 7.54 7.50 13.55
C ASN A 425 6.02 7.20 13.59
N GLU A 426 5.58 6.10 14.21
CA GLU A 426 4.15 5.81 14.40
C GLU A 426 3.53 6.79 15.41
N ILE A 427 4.31 7.24 16.40
CA ILE A 427 3.91 8.30 17.33
C ILE A 427 3.83 9.64 16.60
N VAL A 428 4.75 9.93 15.66
CA VAL A 428 4.69 11.11 14.78
C VAL A 428 3.39 11.12 13.97
N THR A 429 3.10 10.03 13.25
CA THR A 429 1.84 9.91 12.49
C THR A 429 0.61 10.03 13.41
N PHE A 430 0.61 9.42 14.59
CA PHE A 430 -0.54 9.50 15.50
C PHE A 430 -0.73 10.91 16.09
N PHE A 431 0.36 11.64 16.40
CA PHE A 431 0.30 13.03 16.89
C PHE A 431 -0.14 13.99 15.77
N HIS A 432 0.35 13.78 14.55
CA HIS A 432 -0.08 14.50 13.35
C HIS A 432 -1.60 14.39 13.14
N GLU A 433 -2.15 13.17 13.09
CA GLU A 433 -3.59 12.96 12.94
C GLU A 433 -4.40 13.51 14.13
N PHE A 434 -3.86 13.47 15.35
CA PHE A 434 -4.58 14.08 16.49
C PHE A 434 -4.56 15.61 16.43
N GLY A 435 -3.61 16.22 15.72
CA GLY A 435 -3.66 17.62 15.29
C GLY A 435 -4.85 17.90 14.38
N HIS A 436 -5.08 17.06 13.36
CA HIS A 436 -6.25 17.15 12.47
C HIS A 436 -7.57 16.95 13.23
N VAL A 437 -7.65 16.01 14.19
CA VAL A 437 -8.81 15.89 15.10
C VAL A 437 -9.02 17.18 15.88
N CYS A 438 -7.96 17.75 16.47
CA CYS A 438 -8.06 19.00 17.22
C CYS A 438 -8.55 20.16 16.36
N HIS A 439 -8.10 20.27 15.11
CA HIS A 439 -8.61 21.26 14.16
C HIS A 439 -10.11 21.06 13.90
N ALA A 440 -10.54 19.84 13.57
CA ALA A 440 -11.96 19.49 13.37
C ALA A 440 -12.86 19.79 14.59
N MET A 441 -12.33 19.63 15.81
CA MET A 441 -13.06 19.88 17.07
C MET A 441 -13.05 21.37 17.49
N SER A 442 -12.19 22.20 16.89
CA SER A 442 -12.03 23.61 17.28
C SER A 442 -13.02 24.55 16.58
N ASN A 443 -13.49 24.20 15.39
CA ASN A 443 -14.24 25.12 14.54
C ASN A 443 -15.60 25.50 15.15
N LYS A 444 -15.85 26.81 15.21
CA LYS A 444 -17.14 27.41 15.59
C LYS A 444 -17.70 28.25 14.45
N VAL A 445 -17.51 27.76 13.22
CA VAL A 445 -17.92 28.43 11.99
C VAL A 445 -19.45 28.48 11.87
N ARG A 446 -19.97 29.54 11.25
CA ARG A 446 -21.41 29.70 11.00
C ARG A 446 -21.93 28.77 9.91
N HIS A 447 -21.13 28.55 8.87
CA HIS A 447 -21.47 27.75 7.69
C HIS A 447 -20.50 26.58 7.56
N SER A 448 -21.02 25.38 7.26
CA SER A 448 -20.23 24.16 7.08
C SER A 448 -19.17 24.28 5.98
N LEU A 449 -19.41 25.11 4.96
CA LEU A 449 -18.48 25.44 3.87
C LEU A 449 -17.12 26.00 4.31
N PHE A 450 -17.00 26.50 5.54
CA PHE A 450 -15.74 27.04 6.09
C PHE A 450 -15.10 26.15 7.18
N ASN A 451 -15.69 24.98 7.46
CA ASN A 451 -15.19 24.06 8.49
C ASN A 451 -13.86 23.41 8.04
N PHE A 452 -13.08 22.88 8.98
CA PHE A 452 -12.08 21.87 8.65
C PHE A 452 -12.80 20.69 7.96
N SER A 453 -12.49 20.47 6.69
CA SER A 453 -12.94 19.31 5.95
C SER A 453 -11.77 18.81 5.13
N TRP A 454 -11.28 17.62 5.46
CA TRP A 454 -10.53 16.86 4.48
C TRP A 454 -11.46 16.58 3.30
N SER A 455 -11.11 17.02 2.10
CA SER A 455 -12.06 17.17 1.00
C SER A 455 -11.65 16.31 -0.21
N VAL A 456 -12.50 15.33 -0.55
CA VAL A 456 -12.29 14.42 -1.70
C VAL A 456 -12.48 15.15 -3.04
N ALA A 457 -13.17 16.30 -3.01
CA ALA A 457 -13.13 17.32 -4.03
C ALA A 457 -12.90 18.67 -3.32
N PRO A 458 -11.86 19.46 -3.68
CA PRO A 458 -11.54 20.70 -2.97
C PRO A 458 -12.64 21.74 -3.16
N TYR A 459 -13.36 22.07 -2.08
CA TYR A 459 -14.25 23.23 -2.07
C TYR A 459 -13.40 24.51 -1.98
N PRO A 460 -13.51 25.47 -2.92
CA PRO A 460 -12.72 26.71 -2.88
C PRO A 460 -13.08 27.68 -1.71
N THR A 461 -14.00 27.29 -0.83
CA THR A 461 -14.26 27.92 0.48
C THR A 461 -13.60 27.22 1.66
N SER A 462 -13.06 26.01 1.48
CA SER A 462 -12.40 25.25 2.55
C SER A 462 -10.93 25.68 2.74
N LEU A 463 -10.20 25.01 3.63
CA LEU A 463 -8.80 25.36 3.90
C LEU A 463 -7.94 25.15 2.63
N PRO A 464 -7.04 26.07 2.27
CA PRO A 464 -6.07 25.85 1.19
C PRO A 464 -5.26 24.57 1.40
N MET A 465 -4.98 23.82 0.33
CA MET A 465 -4.25 22.54 0.42
C MET A 465 -2.81 22.76 0.92
N ASP A 466 -2.22 23.91 0.61
CA ASP A 466 -0.91 24.36 1.10
C ASP A 466 -0.94 25.04 2.48
N PHE A 467 -2.07 24.97 3.18
CA PHE A 467 -2.19 25.31 4.60
C PHE A 467 -2.77 24.17 5.45
N LEU A 468 -3.47 23.21 4.86
CA LEU A 468 -4.14 22.10 5.56
C LEU A 468 -3.20 21.32 6.50
N GLU A 469 -1.97 21.06 6.07
CA GLU A 469 -0.95 20.31 6.82
C GLU A 469 -0.08 21.20 7.73
N VAL A 470 -0.20 22.52 7.65
CA VAL A 470 0.60 23.44 8.48
C VAL A 470 0.31 23.23 9.98
N PRO A 471 -0.95 23.06 10.44
CA PRO A 471 -1.24 22.74 11.83
C PRO A 471 -0.64 21.43 12.33
N SER A 472 -0.80 20.34 11.59
CA SER A 472 -0.38 19.00 12.00
C SER A 472 1.14 18.87 12.05
N ILE A 473 1.85 19.32 11.00
CA ILE A 473 3.32 19.32 10.93
C ILE A 473 3.92 20.27 12.00
N MET A 474 3.25 21.38 12.34
CA MET A 474 3.70 22.25 13.43
C MET A 474 3.67 21.49 14.76
N LEU A 475 2.61 20.72 15.01
CA LEU A 475 2.45 19.95 16.24
C LEU A 475 3.41 18.76 16.35
N GLU A 476 3.82 18.13 15.25
CA GLU A 476 4.84 17.06 15.26
C GLU A 476 6.14 17.49 15.99
N ASN A 477 6.51 18.77 15.92
CA ASN A 477 7.73 19.32 16.53
C ASN A 477 7.91 18.90 18.01
N TRP A 478 6.80 18.71 18.75
CA TRP A 478 6.79 18.27 20.14
C TRP A 478 7.53 16.95 20.35
N LEU A 479 7.55 16.05 19.36
CA LEU A 479 8.07 14.69 19.52
C LEU A 479 9.60 14.60 19.47
N TRP A 480 10.29 15.72 19.30
CA TRP A 480 11.73 15.84 19.49
C TRP A 480 12.10 16.72 20.70
N GLU A 481 11.12 17.19 21.48
CA GLU A 481 11.37 17.91 22.73
C GLU A 481 11.63 16.94 23.89
N PRO A 482 12.76 17.05 24.62
CA PRO A 482 13.09 16.13 25.71
C PRO A 482 12.02 15.99 26.79
N VAL A 483 11.31 17.08 27.10
CA VAL A 483 10.21 17.08 28.09
C VAL A 483 8.99 16.27 27.63
N VAL A 484 8.73 16.23 26.32
CA VAL A 484 7.62 15.48 25.72
C VAL A 484 8.01 14.02 25.54
N LEU A 485 9.21 13.73 25.01
CA LEU A 485 9.75 12.36 24.89
C LEU A 485 9.78 11.64 26.25
N ARG A 486 10.18 12.33 27.32
CA ARG A 486 10.12 11.80 28.69
C ARG A 486 8.69 11.54 29.17
N ARG A 487 7.73 12.40 28.81
CA ARG A 487 6.32 12.25 29.19
C ARG A 487 5.65 11.07 28.46
N LEU A 488 5.92 10.92 27.17
CA LEU A 488 5.39 9.84 26.32
C LEU A 488 6.01 8.47 26.63
N SER A 489 7.21 8.43 27.20
CA SER A 489 7.92 7.16 27.46
C SER A 489 7.59 6.53 28.81
N LYS A 490 7.27 5.23 28.76
CA LYS A 490 7.17 4.30 29.88
C LYS A 490 7.37 2.86 29.40
N HIS A 491 8.48 2.24 29.77
CA HIS A 491 8.80 0.85 29.43
C HIS A 491 7.70 -0.12 29.88
N TYR A 492 7.13 -0.91 28.96
CA TYR A 492 5.98 -1.79 29.26
C TYR A 492 6.21 -2.75 30.44
N LYS A 493 7.39 -3.37 30.55
CA LYS A 493 7.78 -4.29 31.65
C LYS A 493 8.22 -3.56 32.93
N THR A 494 9.19 -2.64 32.84
CA THR A 494 9.84 -2.07 34.04
C THR A 494 9.17 -0.81 34.58
N GLY A 495 8.35 -0.13 33.77
CA GLY A 495 7.75 1.16 34.12
C GLY A 495 8.71 2.36 34.04
N ASN A 496 9.99 2.16 33.71
CA ASN A 496 11.00 3.22 33.60
C ASN A 496 10.73 4.13 32.39
N GLN A 497 11.07 5.42 32.49
CA GLN A 497 11.09 6.35 31.35
C GLN A 497 12.32 6.11 30.47
N LEU A 498 12.37 6.70 29.26
CA LEU A 498 13.55 6.62 28.41
C LEU A 498 14.81 7.20 29.13
N PRO A 499 15.99 6.58 28.97
CA PRO A 499 17.27 7.16 29.38
C PRO A 499 17.54 8.53 28.73
N GLU A 500 18.29 9.38 29.44
CA GLU A 500 18.53 10.77 29.03
C GLU A 500 19.38 10.88 27.77
N ASP A 501 20.38 10.01 27.67
CA ASP A 501 21.23 9.77 26.51
C ASP A 501 20.40 9.42 25.26
N ILE A 502 19.47 8.46 25.36
CA ILE A 502 18.58 8.08 24.26
C ILE A 502 17.63 9.23 23.88
N ILE A 503 17.10 10.00 24.85
CA ILE A 503 16.28 11.19 24.57
C ILE A 503 17.10 12.26 23.81
N GLN A 504 18.34 12.51 24.21
CA GLN A 504 19.23 13.45 23.52
C GLN A 504 19.62 12.96 22.13
N SER A 505 19.81 11.65 21.93
CA SER A 505 20.06 11.07 20.61
C SER A 505 18.84 11.16 19.70
N LEU A 506 17.64 10.82 20.19
CA LEU A 506 16.37 11.04 19.46
C LEU A 506 16.20 12.51 19.04
N THR A 507 16.46 13.46 19.94
CA THR A 507 16.42 14.90 19.61
C THR A 507 17.39 15.28 18.47
N LYS A 508 18.57 14.64 18.40
CA LYS A 508 19.56 14.88 17.32
C LYS A 508 19.12 14.27 15.98
N THR A 509 18.40 13.13 15.97
CA THR A 509 17.96 12.46 14.73
C THR A 509 17.17 13.36 13.79
N ARG A 510 16.44 14.35 14.33
CA ARG A 510 15.59 15.27 13.58
C ARG A 510 16.28 16.00 12.42
N LYS A 511 17.60 16.20 12.48
CA LYS A 511 18.40 16.94 11.48
C LYS A 511 19.26 16.05 10.57
N VAL A 512 19.12 14.73 10.70
CA VAL A 512 19.86 13.73 9.92
C VAL A 512 19.23 13.60 8.54
N SER A 513 20.06 13.64 7.49
CA SER A 513 19.63 13.51 6.09
C SER A 513 18.52 14.47 5.63
N ALA A 514 18.34 15.61 6.32
CA ALA A 514 17.29 16.58 6.03
C ALA A 514 17.44 17.21 4.63
N GLY A 515 18.68 17.44 4.16
CA GLY A 515 18.93 17.92 2.81
C GLY A 515 18.49 16.89 1.76
N LEU A 516 18.78 15.60 1.99
CA LEU A 516 18.29 14.52 1.13
C LEU A 516 16.77 14.37 1.15
N LYS A 517 16.12 14.46 2.32
CA LYS A 517 14.64 14.47 2.43
C LYS A 517 14.06 15.58 1.54
N PHE A 518 14.48 16.82 1.75
CA PHE A 518 13.90 17.96 1.05
C PHE A 518 14.26 17.97 -0.44
N SER A 519 15.47 17.57 -0.84
CA SER A 519 15.81 17.46 -2.26
C SER A 519 15.00 16.40 -3.00
N GLN A 520 14.71 15.24 -2.39
CA GLN A 520 13.82 14.24 -2.97
C GLN A 520 12.40 14.79 -3.15
N GLN A 521 11.89 15.48 -2.13
CA GLN A 521 10.57 16.11 -2.11
C GLN A 521 10.45 17.24 -3.17
N ILE A 522 11.50 18.04 -3.34
CA ILE A 522 11.63 19.08 -4.36
C ILE A 522 11.72 18.48 -5.76
N ALA A 523 12.46 17.39 -5.96
CA ALA A 523 12.57 16.72 -7.26
C ALA A 523 11.21 16.22 -7.76
N VAL A 524 10.44 15.54 -6.91
CA VAL A 524 9.07 15.09 -7.24
C VAL A 524 8.15 16.29 -7.51
N THR A 525 8.26 17.36 -6.71
CA THR A 525 7.48 18.60 -6.93
C THR A 525 7.80 19.25 -8.28
N ALA A 526 9.08 19.30 -8.66
CA ALA A 526 9.52 19.91 -9.91
C ALA A 526 8.95 19.14 -11.12
N VAL A 527 8.88 17.80 -11.04
CA VAL A 527 8.27 16.97 -12.08
C VAL A 527 6.76 17.18 -12.15
N ASP A 528 6.05 17.13 -11.02
CA ASP A 528 4.61 17.40 -10.94
C ASP A 528 4.24 18.77 -11.55
N LEU A 529 4.98 19.82 -11.16
CA LEU A 529 4.76 21.16 -11.65
C LEU A 529 5.07 21.27 -13.16
N HIS A 530 6.22 20.78 -13.61
CA HIS A 530 6.62 20.84 -15.02
C HIS A 530 5.62 20.13 -15.95
N LEU A 531 5.17 18.92 -15.58
CA LEU A 531 4.17 18.17 -16.34
C LEU A 531 2.84 18.90 -16.50
N HIS A 532 2.46 19.75 -15.54
CA HIS A 532 1.22 20.53 -15.57
C HIS A 532 1.40 22.01 -15.97
N VAL A 533 2.64 22.43 -16.27
CA VAL A 533 2.99 23.79 -16.72
C VAL A 533 3.26 23.85 -18.22
N VAL A 534 3.97 22.86 -18.77
CA VAL A 534 4.31 22.77 -20.20
C VAL A 534 3.10 22.30 -21.01
N ASP A 535 2.97 22.74 -22.26
CA ASP A 535 1.95 22.21 -23.18
C ASP A 535 2.30 20.77 -23.59
N PRO A 536 1.47 19.76 -23.27
CA PRO A 536 1.72 18.36 -23.61
C PRO A 536 1.62 18.04 -25.12
N ASN A 537 1.40 19.04 -25.97
CA ASN A 537 1.47 18.96 -27.43
C ASN A 537 2.77 19.56 -27.99
N GLU A 538 3.48 20.40 -27.23
CA GLU A 538 4.77 21.01 -27.61
C GLU A 538 5.98 20.38 -26.89
N ARG A 539 5.74 19.57 -25.85
CA ARG A 539 6.78 18.89 -25.05
C ARG A 539 7.54 17.83 -25.88
N GLU A 540 8.86 17.96 -26.00
CA GLU A 540 9.72 17.00 -26.74
C GLU A 540 10.12 15.79 -25.88
N GLU A 541 10.26 15.98 -24.57
CA GLU A 541 10.74 14.97 -23.63
C GLU A 541 9.62 14.01 -23.17
N THR A 542 9.98 12.73 -22.93
CA THR A 542 9.06 11.78 -22.29
C THR A 542 9.07 11.93 -20.77
N ILE A 543 7.96 11.59 -20.11
CA ILE A 543 7.82 11.69 -18.65
C ILE A 543 8.95 10.97 -17.87
N PRO A 544 9.43 9.78 -18.27
CA PRO A 544 10.61 9.15 -17.67
C PRO A 544 11.89 9.99 -17.71
N GLN A 545 12.15 10.68 -18.82
CA GLN A 545 13.35 11.54 -18.98
C GLN A 545 13.25 12.73 -18.03
N ILE A 546 12.12 13.43 -18.03
CA ILE A 546 11.82 14.54 -17.13
C ILE A 546 12.02 14.11 -15.66
N TRP A 547 11.46 12.97 -15.25
CA TRP A 547 11.63 12.47 -13.89
C TRP A 547 13.10 12.18 -13.56
N LYS A 548 13.83 11.52 -14.46
CA LYS A 548 15.23 11.19 -14.26
C LYS A 548 16.09 12.45 -14.13
N GLU A 549 16.03 13.33 -15.12
CA GLU A 549 16.86 14.53 -15.19
C GLU A 549 16.61 15.45 -14.01
N MET A 550 15.35 15.61 -13.57
CA MET A 550 15.05 16.39 -12.37
C MET A 550 15.52 15.70 -11.08
N THR A 551 15.41 14.37 -10.97
CA THR A 551 15.91 13.63 -9.80
C THR A 551 17.43 13.72 -9.70
N GLU A 552 18.15 13.44 -10.78
CA GLU A 552 19.63 13.46 -10.82
C GLU A 552 20.17 14.88 -10.61
N ARG A 553 19.52 15.91 -11.18
CA ARG A 553 19.90 17.33 -11.02
C ARG A 553 19.63 17.88 -9.62
N LEU A 554 18.48 17.59 -9.01
CA LEU A 554 18.03 18.23 -7.76
C LEU A 554 18.40 17.44 -6.49
N VAL A 555 18.47 16.11 -6.57
CA VAL A 555 18.96 15.26 -5.48
C VAL A 555 20.48 15.06 -5.57
N GLY A 556 21.08 15.24 -6.76
CA GLY A 556 22.50 14.98 -6.96
C GLY A 556 22.86 13.51 -6.73
N ILE A 557 21.90 12.61 -6.94
CA ILE A 557 22.01 11.18 -6.72
C ILE A 557 21.53 10.50 -7.99
N ARG A 558 22.33 9.54 -8.48
CA ARG A 558 22.08 8.86 -9.74
C ARG A 558 20.81 8.02 -9.65
N LEU A 559 19.87 8.23 -10.56
CA LEU A 559 18.61 7.50 -10.60
C LEU A 559 18.80 6.23 -11.44
N GLU A 560 18.60 5.09 -10.79
CA GLU A 560 18.83 3.81 -11.42
C GLU A 560 17.56 3.41 -12.18
N ASP A 561 17.59 3.57 -13.48
CA ASP A 561 16.53 3.27 -14.42
C ASP A 561 16.86 2.05 -15.29
N GLY A 562 15.83 1.34 -15.71
CA GLY A 562 15.90 0.32 -16.76
C GLY A 562 15.00 0.71 -17.94
N PRO A 563 15.09 -0.01 -19.07
CA PRO A 563 14.10 0.10 -20.13
C PRO A 563 12.69 -0.10 -19.55
N GLY A 564 11.77 0.81 -19.88
CA GLY A 564 10.41 0.78 -19.33
C GLY A 564 10.29 1.25 -17.87
N SER A 565 11.28 1.94 -17.28
CA SER A 565 11.09 2.69 -16.05
C SER A 565 10.31 3.99 -16.30
N ASN A 566 9.15 4.17 -15.66
CA ASN A 566 8.46 5.45 -15.52
C ASN A 566 8.02 5.66 -14.06
N PRO A 567 8.80 6.35 -13.22
CA PRO A 567 8.46 6.52 -11.80
C PRO A 567 7.17 7.32 -11.59
N ALA A 568 6.83 8.21 -12.53
CA ALA A 568 5.59 8.97 -12.49
C ALA A 568 4.34 8.08 -12.64
N ALA A 569 4.47 6.89 -13.24
CA ALA A 569 3.37 5.93 -13.35
C ALA A 569 2.97 5.31 -11.99
N GLN A 570 3.81 5.40 -10.96
CA GLN A 570 3.47 5.04 -9.57
C GLN A 570 3.26 6.26 -8.65
N PHE A 571 3.32 7.48 -9.17
CA PHE A 571 3.24 8.69 -8.37
C PHE A 571 1.78 9.02 -8.00
N TYR A 572 1.23 8.21 -7.09
CA TYR A 572 -0.19 8.14 -6.71
C TYR A 572 -0.87 9.51 -6.51
N HIS A 573 -0.17 10.47 -5.89
CA HIS A 573 -0.59 11.87 -5.70
C HIS A 573 -1.08 12.55 -6.98
N ILE A 574 -0.44 12.28 -8.13
CA ILE A 574 -0.75 12.89 -9.43
C ILE A 574 -2.13 12.49 -9.96
N ALA A 575 -2.80 11.53 -9.33
CA ALA A 575 -4.16 11.09 -9.63
C ALA A 575 -5.09 11.15 -8.40
N MET A 576 -4.71 11.90 -7.35
CA MET A 576 -5.47 12.03 -6.09
C MET A 576 -5.93 13.47 -5.76
N GLY A 577 -5.88 14.42 -6.70
CA GLY A 577 -6.13 15.83 -6.40
C GLY A 577 -4.93 16.57 -5.80
N TYR A 578 -3.72 16.01 -5.94
CA TYR A 578 -2.44 16.67 -5.65
C TYR A 578 -1.62 16.94 -6.92
N ASP A 579 -2.24 16.81 -8.09
CA ASP A 579 -1.74 17.22 -9.39
C ASP A 579 -1.47 18.73 -9.47
N ALA A 580 -0.26 19.10 -9.88
CA ALA A 580 0.34 20.44 -9.71
C ALA A 580 0.35 20.96 -8.26
N GLY A 581 0.13 20.07 -7.29
CA GLY A 581 -0.10 20.36 -5.88
C GLY A 581 0.92 19.71 -4.94
N TYR A 582 1.88 18.89 -5.41
CA TYR A 582 2.79 18.19 -4.51
C TYR A 582 3.72 19.12 -3.69
N TYR A 583 3.86 20.38 -4.13
CA TYR A 583 4.59 21.41 -3.39
C TYR A 583 4.04 21.67 -1.98
N VAL A 584 2.76 21.36 -1.73
CA VAL A 584 2.04 21.60 -0.47
C VAL A 584 2.80 21.05 0.74
N TYR A 585 3.51 19.93 0.60
CA TYR A 585 4.24 19.30 1.70
C TYR A 585 5.49 20.10 2.10
N ALA A 586 6.28 20.55 1.13
CA ALA A 586 7.49 21.33 1.41
C ALA A 586 7.11 22.73 1.92
N TRP A 587 6.07 23.31 1.33
CA TRP A 587 5.52 24.62 1.70
C TRP A 587 4.93 24.58 3.11
N SER A 588 4.15 23.55 3.43
CA SER A 588 3.58 23.38 4.77
C SER A 588 4.65 23.13 5.83
N GLU A 589 5.68 22.34 5.53
CA GLU A 589 6.78 22.09 6.48
C GLU A 589 7.63 23.35 6.75
N MET A 590 7.83 24.21 5.74
CA MET A 590 8.42 25.55 5.93
C MET A 590 7.60 26.40 6.91
N LEU A 591 6.28 26.53 6.67
CA LEU A 591 5.39 27.35 7.48
C LEU A 591 5.22 26.80 8.90
N ALA A 592 5.14 25.47 9.05
CA ALA A 592 5.11 24.77 10.33
C ALA A 592 6.38 25.03 11.15
N HIS A 593 7.55 25.01 10.52
CA HIS A 593 8.82 25.38 11.18
C HIS A 593 8.84 26.83 11.63
N ASP A 594 8.28 27.76 10.85
CA ASP A 594 8.23 29.18 11.22
C ASP A 594 7.24 29.46 12.36
N LEU A 595 6.06 28.83 12.35
CA LEU A 595 5.12 28.83 13.47
C LEU A 595 5.75 28.28 14.76
N PHE A 596 6.54 27.20 14.66
CA PHE A 596 7.17 26.59 15.83
C PHE A 596 8.19 27.52 16.53
N THR A 597 8.71 28.55 15.86
CA THR A 597 9.63 29.54 16.50
C THR A 597 9.00 30.25 17.71
N ARG A 598 7.67 30.39 17.74
CA ARG A 598 6.93 30.92 18.92
C ARG A 598 7.04 30.00 20.13
N PHE A 599 7.15 28.68 19.92
CA PHE A 599 7.18 27.65 20.94
C PHE A 599 8.60 27.21 21.33
N SER A 600 9.55 27.18 20.38
CA SER A 600 10.94 26.76 20.65
C SER A 600 11.67 27.68 21.63
N GLY A 601 11.35 28.98 21.61
CA GLY A 601 12.09 30.00 22.35
C GLY A 601 13.44 30.36 21.72
N SER A 602 14.12 31.34 22.32
CA SER A 602 15.45 31.82 21.89
C SER A 602 16.62 31.12 22.60
N GLU A 603 16.34 30.34 23.65
CA GLU A 603 17.32 29.59 24.44
C GLU A 603 16.75 28.19 24.70
N SER A 604 17.51 27.14 24.39
CA SER A 604 17.05 25.73 24.44
C SER A 604 16.88 25.17 25.86
N SER A 605 16.93 26.03 26.88
CA SER A 605 16.84 25.69 28.30
C SER A 605 15.40 25.75 28.83
N ASN A 606 14.47 26.39 28.11
CA ASN A 606 13.08 26.59 28.56
C ASN A 606 12.07 26.64 27.39
N PRO A 607 11.88 25.53 26.64
CA PRO A 607 10.94 25.48 25.52
C PRO A 607 9.48 25.67 26.00
N LYS A 608 8.72 26.51 25.29
CA LYS A 608 7.32 26.84 25.59
C LYS A 608 6.31 25.84 25.04
N THR A 609 6.75 24.66 24.62
CA THR A 609 5.89 23.61 24.06
C THR A 609 4.83 23.10 25.04
N LEU A 610 5.02 23.29 26.35
CA LEU A 610 4.00 23.02 27.37
C LEU A 610 3.39 24.30 28.00
N ASP A 611 3.53 25.47 27.35
CA ASP A 611 2.81 26.69 27.75
C ASP A 611 1.35 26.63 27.26
N SER A 612 0.42 26.38 28.18
CA SER A 612 -1.01 26.29 27.87
C SER A 612 -1.67 27.62 27.54
N LYS A 613 -1.01 28.78 27.77
CA LYS A 613 -1.49 30.08 27.27
C LYS A 613 -1.15 30.25 25.80
N LEU A 614 0.10 29.95 25.41
CA LEU A 614 0.55 30.02 24.01
C LEU A 614 -0.11 28.92 23.15
N GLY A 615 -0.23 27.69 23.66
CA GLY A 615 -0.97 26.63 23.00
C GLY A 615 -2.44 27.00 22.79
N ARG A 616 -3.07 27.71 23.75
CA ARG A 616 -4.44 28.18 23.60
C ARG A 616 -4.57 29.43 22.71
N GLU A 617 -3.57 30.32 22.67
CA GLU A 617 -3.48 31.38 21.66
C GLU A 617 -3.45 30.77 20.26
N TYR A 618 -2.64 29.72 20.04
CA TYR A 618 -2.58 28.99 18.79
C TYR A 618 -3.92 28.33 18.42
N TRP A 619 -4.59 27.66 19.37
CA TRP A 619 -5.93 27.11 19.15
C TRP A 619 -6.94 28.21 18.79
N ASP A 620 -7.01 29.28 19.59
CA ASP A 620 -7.98 30.37 19.38
C ASP A 620 -7.69 31.19 18.10
N LYS A 621 -6.45 31.27 17.62
CA LYS A 621 -6.04 32.02 16.40
C LYS A 621 -5.94 31.18 15.11
N ILE A 622 -5.36 29.98 15.15
CA ILE A 622 -5.06 29.17 13.95
C ILE A 622 -6.16 28.13 13.68
N LEU A 623 -6.66 27.45 14.72
CA LEU A 623 -7.57 26.31 14.55
C LEU A 623 -9.05 26.73 14.53
N VAL A 624 -9.47 27.54 15.51
CA VAL A 624 -10.89 27.94 15.67
C VAL A 624 -11.50 28.59 14.42
N PRO A 625 -10.82 29.50 13.67
CA PRO A 625 -11.40 30.12 12.48
C PRO A 625 -11.70 29.17 11.33
N GLY A 626 -10.93 28.07 11.20
CA GLY A 626 -10.97 27.25 9.98
C GLY A 626 -10.72 28.11 8.74
N ALA A 627 -11.52 27.90 7.69
CA ALA A 627 -11.41 28.64 6.43
C ALA A 627 -12.22 29.95 6.38
N SER A 628 -12.71 30.47 7.51
CA SER A 628 -13.45 31.75 7.53
C SER A 628 -12.55 32.99 7.46
N VAL A 629 -11.23 32.82 7.44
CA VAL A 629 -10.19 33.84 7.29
C VAL A 629 -9.10 33.25 6.39
N ASP A 630 -8.51 34.05 5.49
CA ASP A 630 -7.51 33.53 4.57
C ASP A 630 -6.19 33.20 5.30
N ALA A 631 -5.56 32.07 4.95
CA ALA A 631 -4.48 31.44 5.72
C ALA A 631 -3.28 32.34 6.04
N ILE A 632 -2.91 33.24 5.12
CA ILE A 632 -1.81 34.19 5.31
C ILE A 632 -2.07 35.19 6.44
N ASP A 633 -3.34 35.55 6.69
CA ASP A 633 -3.72 36.46 7.77
C ASP A 633 -3.71 35.74 9.13
N LEU A 634 -4.07 34.45 9.16
CA LEU A 634 -3.93 33.60 10.35
C LEU A 634 -2.46 33.46 10.76
N LEU A 635 -1.58 33.20 9.79
CA LEU A 635 -0.14 33.18 9.98
C LEU A 635 0.38 34.53 10.50
N ARG A 636 -0.03 35.65 9.88
CA ARG A 636 0.41 36.99 10.28
C ARG A 636 -0.01 37.36 11.70
N ASP A 637 -1.26 37.08 12.09
CA ASP A 637 -1.77 37.38 13.43
C ASP A 637 -1.15 36.48 14.53
N PHE A 638 -0.87 35.20 14.23
CA PHE A 638 -0.18 34.34 15.19
C PHE A 638 1.33 34.63 15.29
N LEU A 639 2.02 34.91 14.17
CA LEU A 639 3.46 35.23 14.19
C LEU A 639 3.73 36.65 14.70
N GLY A 640 2.87 37.61 14.38
CA GLY A 640 3.10 39.06 14.55
C GLY A 640 3.91 39.70 13.40
N ARG A 641 4.08 38.97 12.29
CA ARG A 641 4.83 39.35 11.07
C ARG A 641 4.43 38.44 9.91
N GLU A 642 4.86 38.75 8.68
CA GLU A 642 4.77 37.78 7.58
C GLU A 642 5.53 36.48 7.91
N PRO A 643 5.08 35.32 7.40
CA PRO A 643 5.84 34.07 7.46
C PRO A 643 7.16 34.18 6.68
N SER A 644 8.15 33.37 7.05
CA SER A 644 9.50 33.43 6.47
C SER A 644 10.15 32.05 6.33
N PRO A 645 10.88 31.77 5.23
CA PRO A 645 11.71 30.57 5.13
C PRO A 645 12.86 30.55 6.14
N ALA A 646 13.19 31.67 6.81
CA ALA A 646 14.36 31.79 7.68
C ALA A 646 14.44 30.72 8.79
N ALA A 647 13.31 30.29 9.37
CA ALA A 647 13.27 29.23 10.37
C ALA A 647 13.72 27.89 9.78
N PHE A 648 13.11 27.49 8.65
CA PHE A 648 13.44 26.29 7.88
C PHE A 648 14.90 26.33 7.38
N GLN A 649 15.32 27.45 6.80
CA GLN A 649 16.70 27.70 6.35
C GLN A 649 17.70 27.56 7.51
N SER A 650 17.36 28.01 8.73
CA SER A 650 18.27 27.87 9.88
C SER A 650 18.54 26.39 10.26
N VAL A 651 17.57 25.50 10.04
CA VAL A 651 17.74 24.05 10.25
C VAL A 651 18.76 23.46 9.26
N ALA A 652 18.82 23.97 8.03
CA ALA A 652 19.81 23.58 7.02
C ALA A 652 21.18 24.29 7.20
N ILE A 653 21.19 25.58 7.53
CA ILE A 653 22.37 26.47 7.47
C ILE A 653 23.21 26.47 8.77
N MET A 654 22.66 26.06 9.92
CA MET A 654 23.37 26.06 11.23
C MET A 654 24.71 25.30 11.25
N TYR A 655 24.97 24.43 10.27
CA TYR A 655 26.17 23.59 10.20
C TYR A 655 27.43 24.30 9.66
N LYS A 656 27.34 25.56 9.23
CA LYS A 656 28.48 26.34 8.69
C LYS A 656 29.59 26.68 9.71
N HIS A 657 29.41 26.33 10.99
CA HIS A 657 30.36 26.61 12.08
C HIS A 657 31.15 25.38 12.59
N LEU A 658 31.17 24.27 11.85
CA LEU A 658 32.04 23.11 12.11
C LEU A 658 32.99 22.82 10.93
N SER A 659 33.80 23.83 10.56
CA SER A 659 35.00 23.69 9.73
C SER A 659 36.25 23.78 10.62
N ALA A 660 37.47 23.38 10.25
CA ALA A 660 38.08 23.06 8.94
C ALA A 660 39.26 22.04 9.18
N PRO A 661 40.24 21.73 8.27
CA PRO A 661 40.78 22.54 7.15
C PRO A 661 41.01 21.88 5.77
N THR A 662 40.97 22.76 4.76
CA THR A 662 41.65 22.83 3.43
C THR A 662 42.99 22.07 3.26
N LEU A 663 43.49 21.68 2.07
CA LEU A 663 43.16 21.82 0.61
C LEU A 663 44.03 20.76 -0.17
N PRO A 664 43.97 20.50 -1.52
CA PRO A 664 43.99 21.47 -2.65
C PRO A 664 43.12 21.07 -3.88
N GLU A 665 43.48 21.53 -5.08
CA GLU A 665 42.78 21.36 -6.38
C GLU A 665 43.61 20.56 -7.42
N ALA A 666 42.95 19.94 -8.43
CA ALA A 666 43.34 20.05 -9.86
C ALA A 666 42.46 19.25 -10.86
N SER A 667 41.97 19.93 -11.92
CA SER A 667 41.63 19.42 -13.28
C SER A 667 40.33 18.63 -13.54
N GLN A 668 40.00 18.43 -14.83
CA GLN A 668 38.64 18.18 -15.37
C GLN A 668 38.53 16.98 -16.36
N THR A 669 37.36 16.31 -16.39
CA THR A 669 36.77 15.45 -17.47
C THR A 669 37.50 14.13 -17.85
N VAL A 670 36.92 13.04 -18.41
CA VAL A 670 35.60 12.70 -19.05
C VAL A 670 35.11 11.29 -18.56
N THR A 671 33.83 10.94 -18.71
CA THR A 671 33.14 9.71 -18.22
C THR A 671 33.26 8.42 -19.05
N LYS A 672 33.03 7.24 -18.43
CA LYS A 672 32.76 5.93 -19.07
C LYS A 672 32.07 4.92 -18.12
N ALA A 673 31.55 3.80 -18.65
CA ALA A 673 30.78 2.78 -17.91
C ALA A 673 31.64 1.69 -17.23
N GLU A 674 31.04 0.92 -16.31
CA GLU A 674 31.73 0.15 -15.26
C GLU A 674 31.48 -1.38 -15.29
N GLN A 675 32.41 -2.16 -14.73
CA GLN A 675 32.44 -3.63 -14.75
C GLN A 675 32.94 -4.21 -13.41
N ILE A 676 32.38 -5.34 -12.97
CA ILE A 676 32.57 -5.86 -11.60
C ILE A 676 33.43 -7.13 -11.62
N GLY A 677 34.73 -6.91 -11.71
CA GLY A 677 35.72 -7.98 -11.88
C GLY A 677 35.44 -8.79 -13.16
N PRO A 678 35.32 -10.12 -13.09
CA PRO A 678 35.03 -10.97 -14.25
C PRO A 678 33.51 -11.19 -14.50
N TYR A 679 32.62 -10.44 -13.85
CA TYR A 679 31.16 -10.57 -13.98
C TYR A 679 30.53 -9.35 -14.67
N ASP A 680 29.77 -9.62 -15.73
CA ASP A 680 28.89 -8.64 -16.38
C ASP A 680 27.47 -8.78 -15.81
N LEU A 681 26.96 -7.74 -15.16
CA LEU A 681 25.61 -7.70 -14.60
C LEU A 681 24.55 -7.40 -15.67
N ARG A 682 23.40 -8.07 -15.55
CA ARG A 682 22.27 -8.04 -16.50
C ARG A 682 20.92 -8.10 -15.74
N GLU A 683 19.95 -8.81 -16.30
CA GLU A 683 18.50 -8.64 -16.14
C GLU A 683 17.86 -9.01 -14.78
N THR A 684 16.55 -8.75 -14.70
CA THR A 684 15.74 -8.68 -13.47
C THR A 684 14.80 -9.89 -13.30
N LEU A 685 15.38 -11.02 -12.91
CA LEU A 685 14.75 -12.31 -12.54
C LEU A 685 13.99 -12.30 -11.19
N GLY A 686 13.15 -11.30 -10.91
CA GLY A 686 12.69 -11.03 -9.55
C GLY A 686 13.49 -9.89 -8.91
N VAL A 687 14.16 -10.10 -7.76
CA VAL A 687 14.79 -8.98 -7.02
C VAL A 687 16.33 -8.92 -6.95
N GLY A 688 17.13 -10.00 -6.98
CA GLY A 688 18.61 -9.92 -7.09
C GLY A 688 19.22 -10.33 -8.46
N ALA A 689 19.99 -9.40 -9.07
CA ALA A 689 20.41 -9.36 -10.49
C ALA A 689 20.88 -10.69 -11.13
N TYR A 690 20.53 -10.92 -12.41
CA TYR A 690 21.19 -11.91 -13.25
C TYR A 690 22.61 -11.43 -13.57
N ALA A 691 23.65 -12.26 -13.43
CA ALA A 691 24.97 -11.94 -13.97
C ALA A 691 25.57 -13.09 -14.79
N VAL A 692 26.49 -12.71 -15.68
CA VAL A 692 27.21 -13.61 -16.57
C VAL A 692 28.71 -13.45 -16.37
N LYS A 693 29.41 -14.56 -16.17
CA LYS A 693 30.87 -14.66 -16.20
C LYS A 693 31.26 -15.76 -17.15
N THR A 694 31.92 -15.39 -18.25
CA THR A 694 32.40 -16.32 -19.29
C THR A 694 31.36 -17.38 -19.70
N GLY A 695 30.09 -16.96 -19.86
CA GLY A 695 28.97 -17.82 -20.26
C GLY A 695 28.21 -18.54 -19.13
N ILE A 696 28.70 -18.54 -17.88
CA ILE A 696 28.02 -19.16 -16.74
C ILE A 696 26.98 -18.20 -16.15
N LYS A 697 25.76 -18.70 -15.90
CA LYS A 697 24.65 -17.97 -15.30
C LYS A 697 24.68 -18.04 -13.77
N ALA A 698 24.50 -16.90 -13.10
CA ALA A 698 24.28 -16.83 -11.66
C ALA A 698 23.15 -15.84 -11.33
N ALA A 699 22.43 -16.11 -10.24
CA ALA A 699 21.55 -15.15 -9.58
C ALA A 699 22.36 -14.47 -8.48
N VAL A 700 22.34 -13.14 -8.44
CA VAL A 700 23.40 -12.35 -7.82
C VAL A 700 22.81 -11.28 -6.92
N LYS A 701 23.51 -11.09 -5.81
CA LYS A 701 22.89 -10.93 -4.51
C LYS A 701 23.90 -10.11 -3.71
N ILE A 702 23.71 -8.78 -3.66
CA ILE A 702 24.80 -7.79 -3.64
C ILE A 702 24.70 -6.77 -2.47
N ILE A 703 25.47 -6.93 -1.37
CA ILE A 703 25.29 -6.52 0.09
C ILE A 703 26.18 -5.36 0.63
N PRO A 704 25.80 -4.28 1.33
CA PRO A 704 26.61 -3.33 2.09
C PRO A 704 26.83 -3.69 3.56
N LYS A 705 27.73 -3.00 4.24
CA LYS A 705 28.42 -3.49 5.45
C LYS A 705 27.91 -3.03 6.83
N ASP A 706 26.62 -2.81 7.06
CA ASP A 706 26.10 -2.42 8.38
C ASP A 706 26.63 -3.40 9.43
N THR A 707 27.29 -2.88 10.49
CA THR A 707 27.98 -3.73 11.48
C THR A 707 27.01 -4.56 12.32
N GLN A 708 25.80 -4.05 12.53
CA GLN A 708 24.76 -4.64 13.34
C GLN A 708 23.97 -5.68 12.53
N GLU A 709 23.55 -5.31 11.33
CA GLU A 709 22.91 -6.26 10.40
C GLU A 709 23.85 -7.43 10.11
N MET A 710 25.14 -7.21 9.84
CA MET A 710 26.14 -8.27 9.57
C MET A 710 26.12 -9.45 10.57
N LYS A 711 25.56 -9.31 11.77
CA LYS A 711 25.38 -10.45 12.68
C LYS A 711 24.26 -11.40 12.26
N MET A 712 23.12 -10.90 11.76
CA MET A 712 22.04 -11.76 11.25
C MET A 712 22.46 -12.52 9.99
N ILE A 713 23.44 -12.01 9.24
CA ILE A 713 23.70 -12.53 7.89
C ILE A 713 25.14 -12.93 7.61
N GLN A 714 26.13 -12.55 8.41
CA GLN A 714 27.22 -13.50 8.64
C GLN A 714 26.65 -14.79 9.24
N LYS A 715 25.52 -14.74 9.98
CA LYS A 715 24.76 -15.94 10.36
C LYS A 715 24.11 -16.63 9.16
N GLU A 716 23.26 -15.97 8.37
CA GLU A 716 22.66 -16.62 7.20
C GLU A 716 23.71 -17.06 6.17
N LEU A 717 24.69 -16.24 5.79
CA LEU A 717 25.86 -16.66 5.00
C LEU A 717 26.52 -17.91 5.58
N THR A 718 26.70 -18.00 6.90
CA THR A 718 27.30 -19.18 7.55
C THR A 718 26.38 -20.40 7.47
N ILE A 719 25.07 -20.19 7.55
CA ILE A 719 24.05 -21.22 7.33
C ILE A 719 24.09 -21.67 5.86
N GLN A 720 24.00 -20.75 4.89
CA GLN A 720 23.94 -21.00 3.46
C GLN A 720 25.24 -21.59 2.90
N ARG A 721 26.40 -21.01 3.20
CA ARG A 721 27.72 -21.59 2.89
C ARG A 721 27.88 -22.97 3.55
N GLY A 722 27.31 -23.16 4.73
CA GLY A 722 27.35 -24.38 5.53
C GLY A 722 26.35 -25.47 5.11
N LEU A 723 25.38 -25.17 4.26
CA LEU A 723 24.33 -26.06 3.78
C LEU A 723 24.56 -26.36 2.29
N GLN A 724 25.06 -27.55 1.99
CA GLN A 724 25.41 -27.95 0.62
C GLN A 724 24.80 -29.32 0.31
N HIS A 725 23.82 -29.33 -0.59
CA HIS A 725 23.02 -30.48 -0.96
C HIS A 725 22.51 -30.28 -2.40
N ARG A 726 22.03 -31.31 -3.12
CA ARG A 726 21.44 -31.06 -4.46
C ARG A 726 20.16 -30.22 -4.35
N ASN A 727 19.32 -30.54 -3.37
CA ASN A 727 18.21 -29.71 -2.93
C ASN A 727 18.67 -28.79 -1.77
N ILE A 728 19.83 -28.13 -1.88
CA ILE A 728 20.18 -26.83 -1.26
C ILE A 728 21.00 -26.00 -2.30
N SER A 729 20.73 -24.70 -2.49
CA SER A 729 21.34 -23.91 -3.59
C SER A 729 22.78 -23.76 -3.24
N ARG A 730 23.60 -23.89 -4.26
CA ARG A 730 24.99 -23.59 -4.07
C ARG A 730 25.15 -22.08 -4.01
N PHE A 731 25.43 -21.58 -2.81
CA PHE A 731 26.30 -20.42 -2.64
C PHE A 731 27.57 -20.68 -3.49
N LEU A 732 27.88 -19.80 -4.43
CA LEU A 732 28.94 -19.98 -5.43
C LEU A 732 30.23 -19.29 -4.98
N GLU A 733 30.17 -17.97 -4.83
CA GLU A 733 31.18 -17.15 -4.16
C GLU A 733 30.48 -15.95 -3.52
N SER A 734 31.13 -15.31 -2.54
CA SER A 734 30.87 -13.91 -2.22
C SER A 734 32.05 -13.09 -2.70
N ARG A 735 31.85 -12.27 -3.73
CA ARG A 735 32.75 -11.16 -4.01
C ARG A 735 32.38 -9.97 -3.17
N GLU A 736 33.30 -9.04 -3.24
CA GLU A 736 33.59 -8.10 -2.20
C GLU A 736 34.00 -6.84 -3.00
N SER A 737 33.03 -6.06 -3.51
CA SER A 737 33.24 -4.62 -3.83
C SER A 737 32.84 -3.78 -2.65
N PRO A 738 33.29 -2.53 -2.48
CA PRO A 738 33.56 -2.20 -1.11
C PRO A 738 32.36 -2.08 -0.18
N GLU A 739 31.18 -1.62 -0.61
CA GLU A 739 29.92 -2.00 0.07
C GLU A 739 28.93 -2.81 -0.74
N CYS A 740 29.44 -3.74 -1.53
CA CYS A 740 28.64 -4.85 -1.98
C CYS A 740 29.33 -6.23 -1.81
N LEU A 741 28.84 -7.12 -0.92
CA LEU A 741 29.09 -8.56 -0.93
C LEU A 741 28.29 -9.03 -2.12
N TYR A 742 28.89 -9.23 -3.28
CA TYR A 742 28.22 -9.91 -4.39
C TYR A 742 28.28 -11.38 -4.03
N ILE A 743 27.35 -11.84 -3.21
CA ILE A 743 27.02 -13.24 -3.19
C ILE A 743 26.52 -13.60 -4.58
N PHE A 744 26.91 -14.78 -5.03
CA PHE A 744 26.41 -15.40 -6.23
C PHE A 744 25.77 -16.72 -5.79
N VAL A 745 24.51 -16.94 -6.15
CA VAL A 745 23.84 -18.22 -6.00
C VAL A 745 23.52 -18.81 -7.37
N GLU A 746 23.29 -20.10 -7.36
CA GLU A 746 22.96 -20.89 -8.53
C GLU A 746 21.63 -20.42 -9.16
N TYR A 747 21.69 -19.87 -10.38
CA TYR A 747 20.50 -19.53 -11.16
C TYR A 747 19.86 -20.78 -11.77
N ALA A 748 18.56 -20.75 -11.89
CA ALA A 748 17.74 -21.85 -12.37
C ALA A 748 16.39 -21.31 -12.85
N ALA A 749 15.80 -21.95 -13.87
CA ALA A 749 15.00 -21.22 -14.86
C ALA A 749 13.75 -21.94 -15.39
N GLY A 750 13.23 -22.97 -14.70
CA GLY A 750 11.99 -23.67 -15.09
C GLY A 750 10.72 -23.14 -14.42
N GLY A 751 10.81 -22.00 -13.71
CA GLY A 751 9.67 -21.30 -13.14
C GLY A 751 9.03 -21.98 -11.93
N GLU A 752 7.94 -21.38 -11.44
CA GLU A 752 7.25 -21.75 -10.21
C GLU A 752 6.60 -23.14 -10.34
N LEU A 753 6.55 -23.91 -9.25
CA LEU A 753 5.73 -25.12 -9.17
C LEU A 753 4.25 -24.74 -9.14
N PHE A 754 3.92 -23.59 -8.52
CA PHE A 754 2.56 -23.10 -8.41
C PHE A 754 1.87 -23.05 -9.77
N ASP A 755 2.52 -22.47 -10.79
CA ASP A 755 2.05 -22.41 -12.18
C ASP A 755 1.75 -23.78 -12.83
N LYS A 756 2.21 -24.87 -12.22
CA LYS A 756 2.11 -26.24 -12.76
C LYS A 756 0.97 -27.05 -12.15
N ILE A 757 0.21 -26.50 -11.20
CA ILE A 757 -0.89 -27.19 -10.49
C ILE A 757 -2.24 -26.88 -11.16
N GLU A 758 -3.01 -27.91 -11.53
CA GLU A 758 -4.30 -27.75 -12.21
C GLU A 758 -5.45 -27.57 -11.20
N PRO A 759 -6.41 -26.65 -11.46
CA PRO A 759 -7.64 -26.51 -10.68
C PRO A 759 -8.35 -27.82 -10.42
N ASP A 760 -8.66 -28.09 -9.14
CA ASP A 760 -9.47 -29.22 -8.71
C ASP A 760 -8.98 -30.59 -9.19
N ARG A 761 -7.75 -30.69 -9.70
CA ARG A 761 -7.12 -31.89 -10.23
C ARG A 761 -5.71 -32.07 -9.66
N GLY A 762 -5.03 -30.98 -9.32
CA GLY A 762 -3.66 -30.99 -8.81
C GLY A 762 -2.64 -31.28 -9.91
N ILE A 763 -1.57 -31.97 -9.55
CA ILE A 763 -0.65 -32.65 -10.48
C ILE A 763 -0.72 -34.15 -10.24
N GLN A 764 -0.36 -34.94 -11.26
CA GLN A 764 -0.36 -36.41 -11.16
C GLN A 764 0.50 -36.88 -9.97
N GLU A 765 0.06 -37.93 -9.26
CA GLU A 765 0.65 -38.36 -7.97
C GLU A 765 2.15 -38.67 -8.06
N ASP A 766 2.64 -39.11 -9.22
CA ASP A 766 4.07 -39.35 -9.47
C ASP A 766 4.88 -38.04 -9.54
N LEU A 767 4.30 -36.96 -10.05
CA LEU A 767 4.96 -35.65 -10.10
C LEU A 767 4.93 -34.99 -8.71
N ALA A 768 3.80 -35.08 -7.99
CA ALA A 768 3.70 -34.67 -6.59
C ALA A 768 4.71 -35.42 -5.70
N HIS A 769 4.88 -36.73 -5.91
CA HIS A 769 5.88 -37.54 -5.21
C HIS A 769 7.31 -37.13 -5.55
N LEU A 770 7.63 -36.89 -6.83
CA LEU A 770 8.96 -36.46 -7.26
C LEU A 770 9.39 -35.18 -6.54
N TYR A 771 8.50 -34.19 -6.43
CA TYR A 771 8.80 -32.93 -5.77
C TYR A 771 8.76 -33.04 -4.24
N PHE A 772 7.84 -33.83 -3.66
CA PHE A 772 7.79 -34.01 -2.21
C PHE A 772 9.02 -34.75 -1.65
N VAL A 773 9.53 -35.78 -2.34
CA VAL A 773 10.76 -36.49 -1.92
C VAL A 773 11.98 -35.55 -1.96
N GLN A 774 12.05 -34.67 -2.96
CA GLN A 774 13.10 -33.66 -3.04
C GLN A 774 12.96 -32.58 -1.95
N LEU A 775 11.73 -32.15 -1.65
CA LEU A 775 11.41 -31.20 -0.58
C LEU A 775 11.90 -31.72 0.79
N ILE A 776 11.52 -32.94 1.17
CA ILE A 776 11.95 -33.51 2.45
C ILE A 776 13.46 -33.78 2.48
N ALA A 777 14.09 -34.13 1.35
CA ALA A 777 15.54 -34.37 1.29
C ALA A 777 16.36 -33.12 1.65
N GLY A 778 15.96 -31.93 1.17
CA GLY A 778 16.63 -30.67 1.53
C GLY A 778 16.33 -30.20 2.95
N VAL A 779 15.04 -30.21 3.36
CA VAL A 779 14.65 -29.83 4.73
C VAL A 779 15.34 -30.75 5.76
N LYS A 780 15.49 -32.05 5.46
CA LYS A 780 16.29 -32.97 6.28
C LYS A 780 17.74 -32.50 6.45
N HIS A 781 18.40 -32.06 5.38
CA HIS A 781 19.78 -31.58 5.45
C HIS A 781 19.91 -30.33 6.33
N MET A 782 18.91 -29.43 6.31
CA MET A 782 18.84 -28.30 7.24
C MET A 782 18.70 -28.77 8.69
N HIS A 783 17.75 -29.67 8.97
CA HIS A 783 17.44 -30.15 10.32
C HIS A 783 18.58 -30.95 10.95
N ASP A 784 19.30 -31.75 10.15
CA ASP A 784 20.52 -32.47 10.57
C ASP A 784 21.66 -31.50 10.95
N LYS A 785 21.69 -30.31 10.34
CA LYS A 785 22.61 -29.20 10.65
C LYS A 785 22.10 -28.30 11.79
N GLY A 786 20.90 -28.56 12.30
CA GLY A 786 20.27 -27.81 13.38
C GLY A 786 19.66 -26.47 12.98
N VAL A 787 19.34 -26.32 11.69
CA VAL A 787 18.69 -25.15 11.08
C VAL A 787 17.26 -25.52 10.69
N SER A 788 16.30 -24.67 11.04
CA SER A 788 14.87 -24.78 10.65
C SER A 788 14.47 -23.57 9.85
N HIS A 789 13.67 -23.73 8.80
CA HIS A 789 13.38 -22.64 7.87
C HIS A 789 12.29 -21.67 8.32
N ARG A 790 11.07 -22.17 8.57
CA ARG A 790 9.88 -21.46 9.09
C ARG A 790 8.97 -20.71 8.10
N ASP A 791 9.16 -20.80 6.78
CA ASP A 791 8.11 -20.54 5.78
C ASP A 791 8.22 -21.49 4.57
N LEU A 792 7.22 -22.36 4.34
CA LEU A 792 7.18 -23.32 3.21
C LEU A 792 5.76 -23.37 2.58
N LYS A 793 5.65 -23.34 1.25
CA LYS A 793 4.42 -23.36 0.39
C LYS A 793 4.73 -23.86 -1.07
N PRO A 794 3.80 -23.97 -2.04
CA PRO A 794 4.09 -24.33 -3.44
C PRO A 794 4.54 -23.13 -4.27
N GLU A 795 4.09 -21.94 -3.88
CA GLU A 795 4.71 -20.65 -4.17
C GLU A 795 6.07 -20.48 -3.46
N ASN A 796 6.53 -21.57 -2.80
CA ASN A 796 7.79 -21.96 -2.16
C ASN A 796 8.33 -23.17 -2.91
N ILE A 797 8.05 -23.31 -4.20
CA ILE A 797 8.64 -24.31 -5.07
C ILE A 797 8.78 -23.72 -6.47
N LEU A 798 9.94 -23.90 -7.10
CA LEU A 798 10.23 -23.64 -8.51
C LEU A 798 11.07 -24.84 -9.04
N LEU A 799 11.40 -24.88 -10.32
CA LEU A 799 11.95 -26.08 -10.96
C LEU A 799 13.14 -25.79 -11.89
N ASP A 800 14.17 -26.65 -11.89
CA ASP A 800 15.29 -26.51 -12.82
C ASP A 800 14.87 -26.66 -14.30
N SER A 801 15.42 -25.82 -15.18
CA SER A 801 15.25 -25.92 -16.63
C SER A 801 16.20 -26.91 -17.29
N SER A 802 17.31 -27.28 -16.62
CA SER A 802 18.13 -28.40 -17.07
C SER A 802 17.29 -29.68 -17.07
N GLY A 803 17.60 -30.61 -17.97
CA GLY A 803 16.88 -31.88 -18.13
C GLY A 803 16.86 -32.80 -16.89
N LYS A 804 17.45 -32.38 -15.76
CA LYS A 804 17.41 -33.07 -14.47
C LYS A 804 16.25 -32.62 -13.57
N ARG A 805 15.63 -31.46 -13.86
CA ARG A 805 14.47 -30.86 -13.16
C ARG A 805 14.45 -31.09 -11.63
N THR A 806 15.55 -30.70 -10.98
CA THR A 806 15.69 -30.75 -9.52
C THR A 806 15.02 -29.50 -8.89
N LEU A 807 14.74 -29.54 -7.58
CA LEU A 807 13.90 -28.58 -6.84
C LEU A 807 14.76 -27.73 -5.86
N LYS A 808 14.88 -26.39 -6.07
CA LYS A 808 15.89 -25.48 -5.41
C LYS A 808 15.17 -24.88 -4.34
N ILE A 809 15.06 -25.70 -3.35
CA ILE A 809 14.67 -25.41 -2.05
C ILE A 809 14.91 -23.98 -1.51
N SER A 810 15.38 -22.80 -2.18
CA SER A 810 16.47 -21.62 -2.34
C SER A 810 17.00 -20.25 -1.63
N ASP A 811 16.47 -19.63 -0.56
CA ASP A 811 16.83 -18.66 0.52
C ASP A 811 17.51 -19.24 1.77
N PHE A 812 17.94 -18.45 2.77
CA PHE A 812 17.90 -18.82 4.19
C PHE A 812 17.62 -17.72 5.28
N GLY A 813 17.02 -16.57 5.00
CA GLY A 813 16.91 -15.41 5.92
C GLY A 813 16.04 -15.60 7.16
N LEU A 814 15.25 -16.67 7.18
CA LEU A 814 14.53 -17.17 8.36
C LEU A 814 15.10 -18.43 8.96
N ALA A 815 16.02 -19.04 8.22
CA ALA A 815 16.71 -20.23 8.63
C ALA A 815 17.48 -19.91 9.91
N THR A 816 16.94 -20.37 11.02
CA THR A 816 17.44 -20.02 12.35
C THR A 816 18.04 -21.26 12.97
N VAL A 817 19.21 -21.12 13.60
CA VAL A 817 19.81 -22.24 14.33
C VAL A 817 18.97 -22.49 15.57
N PHE A 818 18.21 -23.58 15.56
CA PHE A 818 17.39 -24.04 16.67
C PHE A 818 18.08 -25.16 17.47
N ARG A 819 19.14 -25.78 16.91
CA ARG A 819 19.90 -26.86 17.54
C ARG A 819 21.41 -26.70 17.31
N HIS A 820 22.20 -26.65 18.38
CA HIS A 820 23.66 -26.52 18.30
C HIS A 820 24.34 -27.24 19.48
N GLY A 821 25.49 -27.89 19.25
CA GLY A 821 26.25 -28.59 20.30
C GLY A 821 25.46 -29.67 21.04
N GLY A 822 24.46 -30.28 20.40
CA GLY A 822 23.54 -31.26 21.02
C GLY A 822 22.42 -30.65 21.87
N ARG A 823 22.39 -29.33 22.07
CA ARG A 823 21.29 -28.62 22.74
C ARG A 823 20.31 -28.10 21.68
N THR A 824 19.01 -28.14 22.00
CA THR A 824 17.93 -27.55 21.18
C THR A 824 17.30 -26.42 21.99
N ARG A 825 16.90 -25.32 21.34
CA ARG A 825 16.10 -24.24 21.93
C ARG A 825 14.67 -24.25 21.35
N PRO A 826 13.64 -23.84 22.11
CA PRO A 826 12.37 -23.42 21.54
C PRO A 826 12.56 -22.16 20.68
N LEU A 827 11.54 -21.84 19.88
CA LEU A 827 11.41 -20.62 19.12
C LEU A 827 10.12 -19.89 19.53
N GLU A 828 10.20 -18.57 19.68
CA GLU A 828 9.16 -17.70 20.26
C GLU A 828 8.57 -16.70 19.23
N THR A 829 8.98 -16.78 17.96
CA THR A 829 8.65 -15.78 16.93
C THR A 829 7.58 -16.33 15.98
N PRO A 830 6.30 -15.90 16.09
CA PRO A 830 5.20 -16.41 15.28
C PRO A 830 5.33 -15.94 13.82
N CYS A 831 5.14 -16.85 12.85
CA CYS A 831 5.50 -16.56 11.46
C CYS A 831 5.02 -17.56 10.37
N GLY A 832 5.23 -17.17 9.12
CA GLY A 832 5.00 -17.94 7.90
C GLY A 832 3.72 -17.56 7.13
N SER A 833 3.55 -18.16 5.96
CA SER A 833 2.44 -17.88 5.03
C SER A 833 1.13 -18.57 5.43
N ALA A 834 0.15 -17.79 5.91
CA ALA A 834 -1.14 -18.19 6.49
C ALA A 834 -1.59 -19.67 6.32
N PRO A 835 -2.06 -20.16 5.15
CA PRO A 835 -2.60 -21.52 5.03
C PRO A 835 -1.58 -22.65 5.29
N TYR A 836 -0.28 -22.34 5.18
CA TYR A 836 0.83 -23.28 5.33
C TYR A 836 1.51 -23.21 6.71
N VAL A 837 1.18 -22.24 7.57
CA VAL A 837 1.71 -22.11 8.94
C VAL A 837 1.28 -23.28 9.81
N ALA A 838 2.11 -23.73 10.76
CA ALA A 838 1.71 -24.76 11.72
C ALA A 838 0.87 -24.16 12.86
N PRO A 839 -0.20 -24.83 13.34
CA PRO A 839 -1.12 -24.26 14.34
C PRO A 839 -0.44 -23.87 15.65
N GLU A 840 0.62 -24.55 16.07
CA GLU A 840 1.39 -24.19 17.27
C GLU A 840 2.28 -22.94 17.12
N VAL A 841 2.50 -22.45 15.89
CA VAL A 841 3.22 -21.17 15.65
C VAL A 841 2.36 -19.98 16.07
N LEU A 842 1.05 -20.17 16.22
CA LEU A 842 0.12 -19.19 16.78
C LEU A 842 0.05 -19.28 18.33
N GLN A 843 1.04 -19.93 18.97
CA GLN A 843 1.16 -20.13 20.42
C GLN A 843 2.60 -19.83 20.87
N GLU A 844 2.80 -19.56 22.17
CA GLU A 844 4.00 -18.86 22.71
C GLU A 844 5.36 -19.49 22.36
N GLU A 845 5.51 -20.82 22.47
CA GLU A 845 6.77 -21.54 22.19
C GLU A 845 6.55 -22.75 21.27
N TYR A 846 7.39 -22.89 20.23
CA TYR A 846 7.34 -24.03 19.30
C TYR A 846 8.72 -24.60 18.92
N CYS A 847 8.72 -25.78 18.29
CA CYS A 847 9.93 -26.46 17.80
C CYS A 847 10.15 -26.22 16.30
N GLY A 848 11.28 -25.62 15.92
CA GLY A 848 11.57 -25.25 14.53
C GLY A 848 11.53 -26.39 13.51
N ASP A 849 11.90 -27.62 13.88
CA ASP A 849 11.80 -28.77 12.96
C ASP A 849 10.36 -29.25 12.74
N MET A 850 9.45 -29.08 13.70
CA MET A 850 8.06 -29.55 13.55
C MET A 850 7.22 -28.63 12.65
N VAL A 851 7.54 -27.34 12.59
CA VAL A 851 6.76 -26.36 11.81
C VAL A 851 7.05 -26.49 10.31
N ASP A 852 8.32 -26.64 9.92
CA ASP A 852 8.73 -26.96 8.54
C ASP A 852 8.01 -28.23 8.03
N ILE A 853 7.90 -29.24 8.88
CA ILE A 853 7.24 -30.52 8.55
C ILE A 853 5.77 -30.29 8.22
N TRP A 854 5.03 -29.54 9.04
CA TRP A 854 3.62 -29.24 8.78
C TRP A 854 3.43 -28.54 7.43
N SER A 855 4.22 -27.49 7.17
CA SER A 855 4.14 -26.72 5.95
C SER A 855 4.43 -27.59 4.71
N CYS A 856 5.37 -28.54 4.79
CA CYS A 856 5.57 -29.56 3.74
C CYS A 856 4.29 -30.40 3.48
N GLY A 857 3.52 -30.72 4.52
CA GLY A 857 2.24 -31.41 4.39
C GLY A 857 1.19 -30.61 3.62
N VAL A 858 1.07 -29.30 3.90
CA VAL A 858 0.11 -28.45 3.18
C VAL A 858 0.50 -28.30 1.70
N ILE A 859 1.80 -28.21 1.38
CA ILE A 859 2.30 -28.25 -0.01
C ILE A 859 1.86 -29.52 -0.73
N LEU A 860 2.02 -30.68 -0.09
CA LEU A 860 1.62 -31.96 -0.67
C LEU A 860 0.11 -32.07 -0.86
N TYR A 861 -0.70 -31.49 0.04
CA TYR A 861 -2.15 -31.41 -0.17
C TYR A 861 -2.48 -30.58 -1.42
N VAL A 862 -1.90 -29.39 -1.56
CA VAL A 862 -2.16 -28.49 -2.70
C VAL A 862 -1.72 -29.14 -4.03
N MET A 863 -0.56 -29.81 -4.05
CA MET A 863 -0.13 -30.60 -5.22
C MET A 863 -1.12 -31.72 -5.59
N MET A 864 -1.72 -32.40 -4.61
CA MET A 864 -2.57 -33.57 -4.86
C MET A 864 -4.04 -33.24 -5.17
N ILE A 865 -4.54 -32.08 -4.73
CA ILE A 865 -5.95 -31.69 -4.88
C ILE A 865 -6.14 -30.55 -5.88
N GLY A 866 -5.17 -29.64 -6.01
CA GLY A 866 -5.37 -28.39 -6.74
C GLY A 866 -6.37 -27.47 -6.03
N ASN A 867 -6.29 -27.39 -4.70
CA ASN A 867 -6.93 -26.44 -3.78
C ASN A 867 -6.15 -26.43 -2.43
N THR A 868 -6.29 -25.38 -1.62
CA THR A 868 -5.85 -25.38 -0.22
C THR A 868 -6.77 -26.25 0.67
N PRO A 869 -6.28 -26.75 1.82
CA PRO A 869 -7.10 -27.51 2.78
C PRO A 869 -7.93 -26.63 3.72
N TRP A 870 -7.54 -25.36 3.88
CA TRP A 870 -8.10 -24.31 4.73
C TRP A 870 -7.40 -22.97 4.40
N ASP A 871 -7.99 -21.83 4.76
CA ASP A 871 -7.37 -20.51 4.55
C ASP A 871 -6.32 -20.16 5.62
N LEU A 872 -6.57 -20.57 6.86
CA LEU A 872 -5.68 -20.38 8.02
C LEU A 872 -5.89 -21.58 8.96
N PRO A 873 -4.83 -22.28 9.40
CA PRO A 873 -4.93 -23.38 10.37
C PRO A 873 -5.00 -22.88 11.83
N SER A 874 -5.60 -21.72 12.03
CA SER A 874 -6.38 -21.53 13.24
C SER A 874 -7.62 -22.42 13.12
N SER A 875 -8.22 -22.81 14.25
CA SER A 875 -9.61 -23.27 14.25
C SER A 875 -10.63 -22.17 13.89
N GLU A 876 -10.17 -21.02 13.37
CA GLU A 876 -10.95 -19.94 12.75
C GLU A 876 -11.18 -20.14 11.23
N SER A 877 -11.03 -21.37 10.73
CA SER A 877 -11.54 -21.86 9.43
C SER A 877 -12.58 -22.96 9.68
N GLU A 878 -13.72 -23.00 8.97
CA GLU A 878 -14.70 -24.10 9.09
C GLU A 878 -14.05 -25.45 8.75
N GLU A 879 -13.21 -25.44 7.71
CA GLU A 879 -12.47 -26.57 7.17
C GLU A 879 -11.44 -27.09 8.18
N PHE A 880 -10.62 -26.21 8.77
CA PHE A 880 -9.68 -26.60 9.82
C PHE A 880 -10.40 -27.01 11.11
N SER A 881 -11.43 -26.27 11.53
CA SER A 881 -12.23 -26.58 12.73
C SER A 881 -12.90 -27.96 12.60
N ARG A 882 -13.32 -28.33 11.38
CA ARG A 882 -13.83 -29.67 11.03
C ARG A 882 -12.71 -30.72 10.96
N TYR A 883 -11.53 -30.39 10.44
CA TYR A 883 -10.35 -31.26 10.38
C TYR A 883 -9.74 -31.56 11.77
N GLU A 884 -9.75 -30.59 12.69
CA GLU A 884 -9.31 -30.76 14.07
C GLU A 884 -10.24 -31.71 14.84
N LYS A 885 -11.55 -31.60 14.58
CA LYS A 885 -12.60 -32.45 15.18
C LYS A 885 -12.67 -33.85 14.55
N ASP A 886 -12.46 -33.98 13.25
CA ASP A 886 -12.37 -35.25 12.51
C ASP A 886 -10.95 -35.54 12.04
N SER A 887 -10.19 -36.29 12.86
CA SER A 887 -8.80 -36.64 12.57
C SER A 887 -8.58 -37.68 11.43
N ASN A 888 -9.63 -37.98 10.65
CA ASN A 888 -9.58 -38.75 9.41
C ASN A 888 -10.66 -38.25 8.41
N PRO A 889 -10.59 -37.00 7.90
CA PRO A 889 -11.65 -36.30 7.17
C PRO A 889 -12.16 -37.08 5.93
N THR A 890 -13.38 -37.62 5.97
CA THR A 890 -13.95 -38.42 4.84
C THR A 890 -14.86 -37.62 3.90
N TYR A 891 -14.79 -36.29 3.93
CA TYR A 891 -15.56 -35.37 3.08
C TYR A 891 -14.73 -34.85 1.90
N GLU A 892 -15.39 -34.30 0.86
CA GLU A 892 -14.70 -33.58 -0.23
C GLU A 892 -13.99 -32.32 0.29
N PRO A 893 -12.75 -32.02 -0.14
CA PRO A 893 -11.94 -32.74 -1.14
C PRO A 893 -11.08 -33.90 -0.57
N TRP A 894 -11.06 -34.09 0.75
CA TRP A 894 -10.14 -35.03 1.42
C TRP A 894 -10.33 -36.50 1.05
N ASN A 895 -11.55 -36.94 0.75
CA ASN A 895 -11.88 -38.29 0.25
C ASN A 895 -11.23 -38.63 -1.11
N ARG A 896 -10.84 -37.62 -1.91
CA ARG A 896 -10.09 -37.80 -3.17
C ARG A 896 -8.64 -38.23 -2.93
N LEU A 897 -8.06 -37.86 -1.79
CA LEU A 897 -6.78 -38.43 -1.35
C LEU A 897 -7.02 -39.89 -0.95
N GLN A 898 -6.41 -40.83 -1.65
CA GLN A 898 -6.59 -42.26 -1.39
C GLN A 898 -5.24 -42.94 -1.09
N GLY A 899 -5.31 -44.17 -0.57
CA GLY A 899 -4.11 -44.99 -0.37
C GLY A 899 -3.02 -44.36 0.52
N PRO A 900 -1.73 -44.60 0.22
CA PRO A 900 -0.64 -44.18 1.10
C PRO A 900 -0.42 -42.67 1.24
N VAL A 901 -0.70 -41.85 0.20
CA VAL A 901 -0.48 -40.39 0.27
C VAL A 901 -1.36 -39.74 1.33
N ARG A 902 -2.63 -40.16 1.44
CA ARG A 902 -3.56 -39.71 2.48
C ARG A 902 -3.03 -40.03 3.88
N LYS A 903 -2.52 -41.25 4.09
CA LYS A 903 -1.97 -41.68 5.38
C LYS A 903 -0.75 -40.83 5.79
N LEU A 904 0.12 -40.50 4.84
CA LEU A 904 1.27 -39.64 5.08
C LEU A 904 0.82 -38.21 5.43
N LEU A 905 -0.09 -37.63 4.62
CA LEU A 905 -0.65 -36.30 4.86
C LEU A 905 -1.29 -36.18 6.25
N LEU A 906 -2.13 -37.13 6.67
CA LEU A 906 -2.78 -37.14 7.99
C LEU A 906 -1.82 -37.49 9.16
N GLY A 907 -0.57 -37.86 8.87
CA GLY A 907 0.51 -37.99 9.86
C GLY A 907 1.37 -36.73 9.99
N ILE A 908 1.52 -35.99 8.90
CA ILE A 908 2.26 -34.71 8.83
C ILE A 908 1.37 -33.55 9.30
N LEU A 909 0.11 -33.51 8.90
CA LEU A 909 -0.87 -32.50 9.30
C LEU A 909 -1.53 -32.87 10.64
N ARG A 910 -0.73 -33.24 11.64
CA ARG A 910 -1.19 -33.44 13.03
C ARG A 910 -1.05 -32.12 13.79
N VAL A 911 -2.18 -31.60 14.27
CA VAL A 911 -2.26 -30.31 14.98
C VAL A 911 -1.30 -30.27 16.17
N ASN A 912 -1.29 -31.31 17.01
CA ASN A 912 -0.32 -31.41 18.11
C ASN A 912 1.07 -31.84 17.58
N PRO A 913 2.13 -31.00 17.73
CA PRO A 913 3.46 -31.29 17.18
C PRO A 913 4.14 -32.53 17.78
N THR A 914 3.85 -32.88 19.04
CA THR A 914 4.43 -34.08 19.68
C THR A 914 3.90 -35.39 19.09
N LYS A 915 2.82 -35.32 18.30
CA LYS A 915 2.20 -36.46 17.58
C LYS A 915 2.38 -36.36 16.06
N ARG A 916 3.17 -35.39 15.58
CA ARG A 916 3.46 -35.17 14.16
C ARG A 916 4.60 -36.09 13.72
N MET A 917 4.49 -36.64 12.50
CA MET A 917 5.54 -37.49 11.95
C MET A 917 6.85 -36.70 11.79
N THR A 918 7.94 -37.16 12.40
CA THR A 918 9.27 -36.60 12.16
C THR A 918 9.76 -36.94 10.75
N ILE A 919 10.76 -36.22 10.25
CA ILE A 919 11.45 -36.58 8.99
C ILE A 919 11.98 -38.04 9.02
N LYS A 920 12.34 -38.59 10.18
CA LYS A 920 12.77 -39.98 10.34
C LYS A 920 11.65 -41.02 10.20
N GLU A 921 10.39 -40.56 10.20
CA GLU A 921 9.20 -41.37 9.98
C GLU A 921 8.63 -41.14 8.57
N ILE A 922 8.60 -39.88 8.11
CA ILE A 922 8.28 -39.51 6.72
C ILE A 922 9.19 -40.28 5.75
N THR A 923 10.51 -40.22 5.94
CA THR A 923 11.50 -40.96 5.13
C THR A 923 11.44 -42.48 5.31
N LYS A 924 10.61 -43.00 6.23
CA LYS A 924 10.34 -44.43 6.40
C LYS A 924 9.02 -44.89 5.79
N ASP A 925 8.05 -44.00 5.56
CA ASP A 925 6.70 -44.34 5.14
C ASP A 925 6.66 -45.00 3.75
N ALA A 926 5.60 -45.77 3.52
CA ALA A 926 5.39 -46.53 2.29
C ALA A 926 5.18 -45.63 1.06
N TRP A 927 4.57 -44.44 1.22
CA TRP A 927 4.41 -43.52 0.08
C TRP A 927 5.76 -42.92 -0.32
N TYR A 928 6.49 -42.35 0.64
CA TYR A 928 7.78 -41.67 0.41
C TYR A 928 8.85 -42.56 -0.23
N LYS A 929 8.78 -43.86 0.01
CA LYS A 929 9.71 -44.86 -0.52
C LYS A 929 9.26 -45.51 -1.82
N ARG A 930 8.09 -45.17 -2.36
CA ARG A 930 7.56 -45.87 -3.54
C ARG A 930 8.46 -45.59 -4.75
N PRO A 931 8.73 -46.60 -5.61
CA PRO A 931 9.41 -46.35 -6.86
C PRO A 931 8.58 -45.36 -7.70
N ASN A 932 9.26 -44.46 -8.38
CA ASN A 932 8.63 -43.39 -9.15
C ASN A 932 9.06 -43.53 -10.62
N PRO A 933 8.12 -43.73 -11.58
CA PRO A 933 8.46 -44.06 -12.96
C PRO A 933 9.17 -42.91 -13.70
N LEU A 934 9.09 -41.69 -13.17
CA LEU A 934 9.73 -40.50 -13.72
C LEU A 934 11.23 -40.43 -13.39
N VAL A 935 11.73 -41.33 -12.53
CA VAL A 935 13.11 -41.34 -12.01
C VAL A 935 13.79 -42.69 -12.17
N THR A 936 15.01 -42.69 -12.73
CA THR A 936 15.97 -43.81 -12.62
C THR A 936 17.30 -43.26 -12.13
N ASP A 937 17.99 -44.01 -11.26
CA ASP A 937 19.28 -43.66 -10.67
C ASP A 937 19.37 -42.24 -10.05
N GLY A 938 18.23 -41.69 -9.63
CA GLY A 938 18.12 -40.36 -9.01
C GLY A 938 18.00 -39.18 -9.97
N PHE A 939 17.78 -39.41 -11.27
CA PHE A 939 17.58 -38.37 -12.28
C PHE A 939 16.28 -38.56 -13.04
N VAL A 940 15.72 -37.47 -13.59
CA VAL A 940 14.48 -37.50 -14.37
C VAL A 940 14.72 -38.19 -15.72
N ASN A 941 13.92 -39.22 -16.02
CA ASN A 941 14.16 -40.16 -17.12
C ASN A 941 14.02 -39.55 -18.52
N ASN A 942 12.97 -38.75 -18.71
CA ASN A 942 12.61 -38.22 -20.03
C ASN A 942 12.07 -36.78 -19.87
N PRO A 943 12.87 -35.76 -20.25
CA PRO A 943 12.45 -34.37 -20.14
C PRO A 943 11.22 -34.01 -20.97
N ALA A 944 11.00 -34.66 -22.11
CA ALA A 944 9.82 -34.44 -22.95
C ALA A 944 8.56 -35.08 -22.36
N GLN A 945 8.66 -36.29 -21.80
CA GLN A 945 7.52 -36.97 -21.16
C GLN A 945 6.99 -36.18 -19.95
N LEU A 946 7.87 -35.66 -19.10
CA LEU A 946 7.44 -34.82 -17.97
C LEU A 946 6.78 -33.51 -18.43
N ALA A 947 7.10 -33.03 -19.64
CA ALA A 947 6.44 -31.87 -20.25
C ALA A 947 5.03 -32.24 -20.70
N SER A 948 4.88 -33.37 -21.40
CA SER A 948 3.58 -33.92 -21.80
C SER A 948 2.65 -34.10 -20.60
N MET A 949 3.14 -34.70 -19.51
CA MET A 949 2.37 -34.91 -18.27
C MET A 949 2.00 -33.60 -17.53
N LEU A 950 2.63 -32.48 -17.89
CA LEU A 950 2.26 -31.13 -17.43
C LEU A 950 1.29 -30.42 -18.40
N MET A 951 1.00 -30.99 -19.57
CA MET A 951 0.06 -30.45 -20.57
C MET A 951 -1.22 -31.26 -20.74
N GLU A 952 -1.23 -32.57 -20.44
CA GLU A 952 -2.39 -33.48 -20.59
C GLU A 952 -3.70 -33.01 -19.91
N ASN A 953 -3.64 -32.05 -18.98
CA ASN A 953 -4.81 -31.48 -18.30
C ASN A 953 -5.57 -30.39 -19.10
N VAL A 954 -5.15 -30.07 -20.33
CA VAL A 954 -5.65 -28.89 -21.08
C VAL A 954 -6.75 -29.20 -22.12
N GLU A 955 -6.80 -30.41 -22.69
CA GLU A 955 -7.49 -30.64 -23.98
C GLU A 955 -9.01 -30.94 -23.93
N ASP A 956 -9.61 -31.23 -22.77
CA ASP A 956 -11.05 -31.53 -22.65
C ASP A 956 -11.94 -30.28 -22.49
N THR A 957 -12.45 -29.72 -23.59
CA THR A 957 -13.55 -28.72 -23.59
C THR A 957 -14.53 -28.88 -24.77
N THR A 958 -15.19 -30.04 -24.93
CA THR A 958 -16.28 -30.26 -25.92
C THR A 958 -17.46 -31.06 -25.32
N SER A 959 -18.25 -30.43 -24.45
CA SER A 959 -19.57 -30.94 -24.00
C SER A 959 -20.37 -29.86 -23.25
N PRO A 960 -21.69 -29.69 -23.50
CA PRO A 960 -22.50 -28.64 -22.89
C PRO A 960 -23.05 -29.00 -21.50
N ILE A 961 -23.36 -27.97 -20.69
CA ILE A 961 -24.00 -28.09 -19.37
C ILE A 961 -25.28 -27.25 -19.34
N VAL A 962 -26.37 -27.84 -18.84
CA VAL A 962 -27.75 -27.30 -18.95
C VAL A 962 -28.20 -26.60 -17.66
N ALA A 963 -28.75 -25.39 -17.78
CA ALA A 963 -29.31 -24.62 -16.68
C ALA A 963 -30.70 -25.14 -16.23
N TYR A 964 -31.00 -25.02 -14.92
CA TYR A 964 -32.33 -25.25 -14.35
C TYR A 964 -32.66 -24.20 -13.28
N SER A 965 -33.93 -23.79 -13.21
CA SER A 965 -34.44 -22.82 -12.23
C SER A 965 -35.86 -23.20 -11.76
N GLN A 966 -36.23 -22.84 -10.51
CA GLN A 966 -37.56 -22.34 -10.06
C GLN A 966 -37.64 -22.20 -8.51
N PRO A 967 -38.66 -21.49 -7.94
CA PRO A 967 -38.58 -20.91 -6.57
C PRO A 967 -39.69 -21.30 -5.56
N LEU A 968 -39.43 -21.08 -4.27
CA LEU A 968 -40.36 -20.97 -3.12
C LEU A 968 -39.68 -20.15 -1.98
N GLN A 969 -40.28 -19.76 -0.85
CA GLN A 969 -41.58 -19.11 -0.50
C GLN A 969 -41.45 -18.66 0.99
N THR A 970 -42.30 -17.78 1.53
CA THR A 970 -42.06 -17.04 2.80
C THR A 970 -42.62 -17.66 4.10
N GLY A 971 -42.03 -17.31 5.26
CA GLY A 971 -42.53 -17.65 6.62
C GLY A 971 -41.86 -16.85 7.77
N ARG A 972 -42.56 -16.65 8.90
CA ARG A 972 -42.11 -15.91 10.12
C ARG A 972 -42.15 -16.81 11.37
N LEU A 973 -41.39 -16.49 12.45
CA LEU A 973 -41.86 -16.50 13.86
C LEU A 973 -40.81 -16.04 14.93
N GLU A 974 -41.15 -14.98 15.69
CA GLU A 974 -40.94 -14.65 17.13
C GLU A 974 -39.59 -14.79 17.92
N GLN A 975 -39.59 -14.30 19.18
CA GLN A 975 -38.42 -13.95 20.04
C GLN A 975 -38.50 -14.54 21.48
N SER A 976 -37.36 -14.81 22.16
CA SER A 976 -37.28 -14.75 23.65
C SER A 976 -35.86 -14.73 24.29
N GLN A 977 -35.53 -13.64 25.00
CA GLN A 977 -34.82 -13.48 26.30
C GLN A 977 -33.61 -14.36 26.76
N TYR A 978 -32.51 -13.67 27.15
CA TYR A 978 -31.56 -13.80 28.32
C TYR A 978 -31.13 -15.17 28.92
N PRO A 979 -29.94 -15.31 29.59
CA PRO A 979 -29.03 -14.26 30.11
C PRO A 979 -27.53 -14.43 29.72
N VAL A 980 -26.64 -13.63 30.35
CA VAL A 980 -25.18 -13.57 30.11
C VAL A 980 -24.38 -14.50 31.03
N HIS A 981 -23.32 -15.13 30.51
CA HIS A 981 -22.09 -15.44 31.27
C HIS A 981 -20.85 -15.44 30.35
N ASP A 982 -19.68 -15.15 30.92
CA ASP A 982 -18.39 -14.95 30.23
C ASP A 982 -17.41 -16.11 30.49
N TYR A 983 -16.67 -16.53 29.46
CA TYR A 983 -15.37 -17.19 29.58
C TYR A 983 -14.53 -16.97 28.30
N ARG A 984 -13.32 -16.42 28.47
CA ARG A 984 -12.30 -16.25 27.43
C ARG A 984 -11.43 -17.50 27.24
N ASN A 985 -10.67 -17.48 26.12
CA ASN A 985 -9.51 -18.31 25.79
C ASN A 985 -9.79 -19.79 25.48
N TYR A 986 -10.11 -20.05 24.21
CA TYR A 986 -9.08 -20.56 23.29
C TYR A 986 -9.31 -19.92 21.91
N ALA A 987 -8.25 -19.75 21.11
CA ALA A 987 -8.42 -19.69 19.66
C ALA A 987 -8.93 -21.09 19.21
N SER A 988 -9.95 -21.25 18.38
CA SER A 988 -10.67 -20.27 17.53
C SER A 988 -11.90 -20.94 16.85
N SER A 989 -12.82 -20.19 16.22
CA SER A 989 -13.98 -20.62 15.36
C SER A 989 -14.85 -19.37 15.03
N GLN A 990 -15.45 -19.10 13.87
CA GLN A 990 -15.76 -19.80 12.59
C GLN A 990 -16.57 -21.11 12.62
N PRO A 991 -17.65 -21.20 11.83
CA PRO A 991 -18.66 -20.16 11.60
C PRO A 991 -20.08 -20.74 11.81
N ALA A 992 -21.13 -20.00 11.41
CA ALA A 992 -21.94 -20.40 10.25
C ALA A 992 -23.20 -19.53 10.06
N ARG A 993 -23.32 -19.00 8.83
CA ARG A 993 -24.56 -18.90 8.05
C ARG A 993 -25.77 -18.13 8.62
N ASN A 994 -25.99 -16.97 8.02
CA ASN A 994 -27.12 -16.67 7.12
C ASN A 994 -28.55 -16.95 7.65
N ASN A 995 -29.47 -16.00 7.53
CA ASN A 995 -29.93 -15.56 6.20
C ASN A 995 -30.67 -14.21 6.19
N GLU A 996 -30.79 -13.64 4.97
CA GLU A 996 -31.62 -12.49 4.56
C GLU A 996 -31.20 -11.06 5.01
N ARG A 997 -31.27 -10.00 4.17
CA ARG A 997 -31.17 -9.90 2.68
C ARG A 997 -31.08 -8.45 2.14
N ALA A 998 -30.18 -8.26 1.14
CA ALA A 998 -30.20 -7.28 0.02
C ALA A 998 -29.88 -5.77 0.28
N SER A 999 -28.82 -5.14 -0.31
CA SER A 999 -27.89 -5.55 -1.43
C SER A 999 -26.61 -4.65 -1.61
N ASP A 1000 -26.58 -3.58 -2.47
CA ASP A 1000 -25.37 -2.80 -2.84
C ASP A 1000 -25.59 -1.25 -3.18
N SER A 1001 -25.29 -0.24 -2.30
CA SER A 1001 -25.23 1.26 -2.65
C SER A 1001 -24.66 2.48 -1.75
N SER A 1002 -23.39 2.52 -1.24
CA SER A 1002 -22.55 3.61 -0.64
C SER A 1002 -21.18 3.06 -0.14
N LEU A 1003 -20.03 3.71 0.07
CA LEU A 1003 -19.44 5.07 -0.03
C LEU A 1003 -19.49 6.04 1.15
N GLY A 1004 -18.28 6.47 1.50
CA GLY A 1004 -17.84 7.78 1.96
C GLY A 1004 -16.30 7.83 1.94
N ALA A 1005 -15.68 9.01 1.88
CA ALA A 1005 -14.25 9.29 2.12
C ALA A 1005 -13.18 8.45 1.35
N ARG A 1006 -12.59 9.03 0.28
CA ARG A 1006 -11.49 8.44 -0.49
C ARG A 1006 -10.30 9.38 -0.79
N ILE A 1007 -9.94 10.26 0.14
CA ILE A 1007 -8.57 10.83 0.22
C ILE A 1007 -8.15 10.80 1.69
N ALA A 1008 -6.93 10.35 1.93
CA ALA A 1008 -5.99 10.85 2.94
C ALA A 1008 -4.76 9.93 2.94
N VAL A 1009 -3.86 10.16 1.98
CA VAL A 1009 -2.47 9.70 2.00
C VAL A 1009 -1.61 10.75 1.32
N SER A 1010 -0.67 11.29 2.09
CA SER A 1010 0.70 11.40 1.61
C SER A 1010 1.59 10.65 2.59
N TRP A 1011 2.91 10.76 2.43
CA TRP A 1011 3.95 10.11 3.23
C TRP A 1011 4.07 8.57 3.11
N GLN A 1012 3.10 7.85 2.52
CA GLN A 1012 3.19 6.39 2.32
C GLN A 1012 2.62 5.88 0.98
N THR A 1013 3.29 6.21 -0.14
CA THR A 1013 3.19 5.41 -1.36
C THR A 1013 4.56 5.11 -1.95
N GLU A 1014 5.04 3.92 -1.62
CA GLU A 1014 5.80 3.09 -2.56
C GLU A 1014 4.93 1.82 -2.87
N ALA A 1015 4.56 1.56 -4.16
CA ALA A 1015 4.41 0.22 -4.85
C ALA A 1015 3.05 -0.56 -5.01
N LEU A 1016 2.76 -1.53 -5.97
CA LEU A 1016 3.28 -1.98 -7.32
C LEU A 1016 2.50 -3.16 -8.10
N GLU A 1017 2.58 -3.31 -9.46
CA GLU A 1017 1.68 -4.02 -10.48
C GLU A 1017 2.43 -4.92 -11.54
N LEU A 1018 2.04 -6.06 -12.19
CA LEU A 1018 0.96 -7.10 -12.20
C LEU A 1018 1.35 -8.28 -13.18
N SER A 1019 0.54 -9.37 -13.26
CA SER A 1019 0.26 -10.23 -14.46
C SER A 1019 1.25 -11.32 -15.00
N GLN A 1020 0.78 -12.17 -15.96
CA GLN A 1020 1.50 -13.04 -16.98
C GLN A 1020 0.60 -14.19 -17.60
N PRO A 1021 0.64 -14.53 -18.93
CA PRO A 1021 -0.16 -15.62 -19.59
C PRO A 1021 0.52 -16.48 -20.76
N ALA A 1022 0.22 -17.79 -20.98
CA ALA A 1022 0.95 -18.82 -21.81
C ALA A 1022 0.16 -19.79 -22.73
N THR A 1023 0.85 -20.24 -23.81
CA THR A 1023 0.74 -21.44 -24.71
C THR A 1023 1.87 -21.38 -25.77
N GLN A 1024 2.42 -22.42 -26.43
CA GLN A 1024 2.55 -23.88 -26.22
C GLN A 1024 3.90 -24.37 -26.85
N PHE A 1025 4.35 -25.64 -26.79
CA PHE A 1025 5.80 -25.99 -26.72
C PHE A 1025 6.47 -26.97 -27.76
N THR A 1026 7.36 -26.50 -28.68
CA THR A 1026 8.21 -27.34 -29.59
C THR A 1026 9.67 -26.86 -29.89
N GLU A 1027 10.71 -27.67 -29.61
CA GLU A 1027 12.17 -27.39 -29.67
C GLU A 1027 12.69 -26.02 -29.12
N ALA A 1028 12.87 -24.95 -29.92
CA ALA A 1028 13.15 -23.61 -29.38
C ALA A 1028 11.91 -23.04 -28.67
N THR A 1029 10.76 -23.28 -29.28
CA THR A 1029 9.45 -23.18 -28.65
C THR A 1029 9.25 -24.29 -27.59
N PHE A 1030 10.15 -25.26 -27.38
CA PHE A 1030 10.18 -26.10 -26.15
C PHE A 1030 10.93 -25.38 -24.99
N LEU A 1031 11.26 -24.11 -25.18
CA LEU A 1031 11.31 -23.09 -24.14
C LEU A 1031 10.02 -22.23 -24.06
N GLN A 1032 8.90 -22.66 -24.68
CA GLN A 1032 7.44 -22.26 -24.49
C GLN A 1032 6.22 -23.24 -23.77
N VAL A 1033 6.21 -24.86 -22.05
CA VAL A 1033 5.53 -25.39 -20.77
C VAL A 1033 6.28 -24.85 -19.51
N PHE A 1034 7.52 -24.44 -19.72
CA PHE A 1034 8.60 -24.02 -18.83
C PHE A 1034 9.06 -22.54 -18.95
N SER A 1035 8.61 -21.76 -19.94
CA SER A 1035 8.64 -20.29 -19.86
C SER A 1035 7.66 -19.85 -18.79
N SER A 1036 7.89 -18.64 -18.28
CA SER A 1036 7.26 -18.05 -17.10
C SER A 1036 5.88 -17.44 -17.37
N GLU A 1037 5.12 -17.96 -18.32
CA GLU A 1037 3.78 -17.48 -18.67
C GLU A 1037 2.68 -18.51 -18.26
N ARG A 1038 1.41 -18.08 -18.07
CA ARG A 1038 0.34 -18.86 -17.38
C ARG A 1038 -0.88 -19.29 -18.23
N LEU A 1039 -1.36 -20.53 -18.06
CA LEU A 1039 -2.22 -21.26 -19.02
C LEU A 1039 -3.73 -20.83 -19.11
N THR A 1040 -4.06 -19.64 -19.62
CA THR A 1040 -5.46 -19.19 -19.88
C THR A 1040 -5.65 -18.32 -21.16
N ARG A 1041 -5.43 -18.86 -22.36
CA ARG A 1041 -5.66 -18.19 -23.67
C ARG A 1041 -5.99 -19.15 -24.84
N PHE A 1042 -6.58 -18.64 -25.93
CA PHE A 1042 -6.83 -19.34 -27.21
C PHE A 1042 -6.78 -18.38 -28.44
N PHE A 1043 -6.88 -18.89 -29.66
CA PHE A 1043 -6.85 -18.13 -30.93
C PHE A 1043 -8.08 -18.44 -31.82
N SER A 1044 -8.39 -17.59 -32.82
CA SER A 1044 -9.47 -17.80 -33.80
C SER A 1044 -9.25 -17.00 -35.09
N GLU A 1045 -9.67 -17.55 -36.23
CA GLU A 1045 -9.68 -16.90 -37.57
C GLU A 1045 -10.95 -16.05 -37.81
N THR A 1046 -11.89 -16.04 -36.86
CA THR A 1046 -13.15 -15.27 -36.98
C THR A 1046 -12.90 -13.77 -36.67
N PRO A 1047 -13.64 -12.83 -37.29
CA PRO A 1047 -13.54 -11.40 -36.96
C PRO A 1047 -13.74 -11.12 -35.46
N ALA A 1048 -12.95 -10.20 -34.91
CA ALA A 1048 -12.88 -9.98 -33.46
C ALA A 1048 -14.14 -9.30 -32.86
N ASP A 1049 -14.97 -8.68 -33.68
CA ASP A 1049 -16.34 -8.26 -33.36
C ASP A 1049 -17.30 -9.47 -33.28
N GLU A 1050 -17.33 -10.33 -34.30
CA GLU A 1050 -18.13 -11.58 -34.28
C GLU A 1050 -17.73 -12.52 -33.11
N ILE A 1051 -16.45 -12.59 -32.76
CA ILE A 1051 -15.96 -13.33 -31.58
C ILE A 1051 -16.56 -12.81 -30.28
N ILE A 1052 -16.79 -11.49 -30.19
CA ILE A 1052 -17.16 -10.82 -28.95
C ILE A 1052 -18.65 -10.86 -28.68
N ASP A 1053 -19.47 -10.67 -29.71
CA ASP A 1053 -20.93 -10.82 -29.57
C ASP A 1053 -21.29 -12.27 -29.16
N ALA A 1054 -20.56 -13.27 -29.68
CA ALA A 1054 -20.71 -14.66 -29.23
C ALA A 1054 -20.16 -14.94 -27.82
N LEU A 1055 -19.15 -14.20 -27.37
CA LEU A 1055 -18.65 -14.27 -25.98
C LEU A 1055 -19.65 -13.65 -24.99
N ASP A 1056 -20.38 -12.60 -25.37
CA ASP A 1056 -21.52 -12.05 -24.62
C ASP A 1056 -22.57 -13.14 -24.42
N ASP A 1057 -23.09 -13.71 -25.53
CA ASP A 1057 -24.07 -14.80 -25.52
C ASP A 1057 -23.60 -15.99 -24.68
N ALA A 1058 -22.33 -16.40 -24.82
CA ALA A 1058 -21.76 -17.50 -24.03
C ALA A 1058 -21.67 -17.18 -22.53
N MET A 1059 -21.30 -15.95 -22.15
CA MET A 1059 -21.22 -15.54 -20.73
C MET A 1059 -22.61 -15.31 -20.11
N VAL A 1060 -23.56 -14.75 -20.87
CA VAL A 1060 -24.98 -14.64 -20.48
C VAL A 1060 -25.56 -16.04 -20.26
N HIS A 1061 -25.35 -16.97 -21.19
CA HIS A 1061 -25.83 -18.36 -21.09
C HIS A 1061 -25.26 -19.09 -19.85
N ASN A 1062 -23.99 -18.86 -19.51
CA ASN A 1062 -23.35 -19.45 -18.33
C ASN A 1062 -23.61 -18.69 -17.02
N LEU A 1063 -24.44 -17.64 -17.02
CA LEU A 1063 -24.72 -16.77 -15.86
C LEU A 1063 -23.46 -16.14 -15.24
N VAL A 1064 -22.41 -15.96 -16.03
CA VAL A 1064 -21.18 -15.28 -15.62
C VAL A 1064 -21.47 -13.78 -15.62
N ALA A 1065 -21.40 -13.12 -14.46
CA ALA A 1065 -21.57 -11.67 -14.40
C ALA A 1065 -20.38 -10.97 -15.07
N HIS A 1066 -20.65 -10.21 -16.13
CA HIS A 1066 -19.65 -9.60 -16.99
C HIS A 1066 -20.16 -8.30 -17.63
N THR A 1067 -19.25 -7.52 -18.22
CA THR A 1067 -19.54 -6.27 -18.91
C THR A 1067 -18.74 -6.19 -20.22
N MET A 1068 -19.46 -6.12 -21.33
CA MET A 1068 -18.94 -5.94 -22.68
C MET A 1068 -18.34 -4.54 -22.92
N GLN A 1069 -17.25 -4.48 -23.68
CA GLN A 1069 -16.67 -3.26 -24.25
C GLN A 1069 -16.29 -3.53 -25.73
N PRO A 1070 -17.27 -3.62 -26.65
CA PRO A 1070 -17.04 -4.10 -28.02
C PRO A 1070 -16.00 -3.28 -28.78
N SER A 1071 -16.03 -1.96 -28.60
CA SER A 1071 -15.08 -1.01 -29.21
C SER A 1071 -13.64 -1.10 -28.70
N LEU A 1072 -13.40 -1.82 -27.60
CA LEU A 1072 -12.06 -2.10 -27.05
C LEU A 1072 -11.68 -3.58 -27.21
N GLN A 1073 -12.53 -4.35 -27.90
CA GLN A 1073 -12.43 -5.80 -28.04
C GLN A 1073 -12.19 -6.53 -26.70
N LYS A 1074 -12.87 -6.08 -25.63
CA LYS A 1074 -12.66 -6.52 -24.25
C LYS A 1074 -13.99 -6.81 -23.54
N ILE A 1075 -13.96 -7.78 -22.62
CA ILE A 1075 -15.08 -8.17 -21.77
C ILE A 1075 -14.56 -8.33 -20.34
N THR A 1076 -15.10 -7.58 -19.39
CA THR A 1076 -14.68 -7.66 -17.98
C THR A 1076 -15.55 -8.67 -17.25
N ILE A 1077 -14.97 -9.66 -16.57
CA ILE A 1077 -15.73 -10.64 -15.76
C ILE A 1077 -15.61 -10.27 -14.28
N SER A 1078 -16.75 -10.06 -13.64
CA SER A 1078 -16.86 -9.76 -12.21
C SER A 1078 -17.92 -10.64 -11.57
N THR A 1079 -17.60 -11.93 -11.40
CA THR A 1079 -18.50 -12.93 -10.83
C THR A 1079 -18.02 -13.39 -9.45
N THR A 1080 -18.68 -14.39 -8.88
CA THR A 1080 -18.22 -15.12 -7.69
C THR A 1080 -18.04 -16.60 -8.03
N ASP A 1081 -17.09 -17.24 -7.37
CA ASP A 1081 -16.87 -18.68 -7.46
C ASP A 1081 -18.03 -19.49 -6.84
N GLN A 1082 -17.97 -20.83 -6.91
CA GLN A 1082 -19.03 -21.70 -6.36
C GLN A 1082 -19.15 -21.62 -4.82
N ARG A 1083 -18.16 -21.04 -4.14
CA ARG A 1083 -18.10 -20.81 -2.69
C ARG A 1083 -18.55 -19.38 -2.31
N ARG A 1084 -18.85 -18.52 -3.29
CA ARG A 1084 -19.15 -17.08 -3.20
C ARG A 1084 -17.95 -16.18 -2.89
N CYS A 1085 -16.72 -16.66 -3.08
CA CYS A 1085 -15.54 -15.81 -3.09
C CYS A 1085 -15.49 -15.02 -4.41
N PHE A 1086 -15.07 -13.75 -4.35
CA PHE A 1086 -14.98 -12.89 -5.55
C PHE A 1086 -14.03 -13.50 -6.59
N LEU A 1087 -14.52 -13.66 -7.82
CA LEU A 1087 -13.80 -14.28 -8.93
C LEU A 1087 -13.80 -13.31 -10.12
N THR A 1088 -12.76 -12.48 -10.19
CA THR A 1088 -12.75 -11.28 -11.04
C THR A 1088 -11.51 -11.22 -11.93
N GLY A 1089 -11.68 -10.61 -13.10
CA GLY A 1089 -10.65 -10.49 -14.12
C GLY A 1089 -11.27 -10.11 -15.47
N GLU A 1090 -10.62 -10.46 -16.56
CA GLU A 1090 -11.00 -9.93 -17.88
C GLU A 1090 -10.62 -10.84 -19.05
N VAL A 1091 -11.45 -10.79 -20.08
CA VAL A 1091 -11.24 -11.40 -21.39
C VAL A 1091 -10.88 -10.31 -22.39
N LYS A 1092 -9.77 -10.49 -23.12
CA LYS A 1092 -9.35 -9.59 -24.21
C LYS A 1092 -9.30 -10.38 -25.50
N VAL A 1093 -9.89 -9.88 -26.57
CA VAL A 1093 -9.62 -10.30 -27.95
C VAL A 1093 -8.70 -9.25 -28.56
N VAL A 1094 -7.60 -9.69 -29.16
CA VAL A 1094 -6.60 -8.78 -29.78
C VAL A 1094 -6.14 -9.36 -31.12
N PRO A 1095 -5.99 -8.53 -32.18
CA PRO A 1095 -5.48 -8.99 -33.47
C PRO A 1095 -4.10 -9.66 -33.35
N TYR A 1096 -3.95 -10.83 -33.97
CA TYR A 1096 -2.75 -11.65 -33.95
C TYR A 1096 -2.39 -12.09 -35.37
N GLY A 1097 -1.61 -11.26 -36.06
CA GLY A 1097 -1.31 -11.42 -37.48
C GLY A 1097 -2.19 -10.50 -38.35
N VAL A 1098 -2.60 -10.98 -39.52
CA VAL A 1098 -3.41 -10.20 -40.48
C VAL A 1098 -4.90 -10.58 -40.38
N ASP A 1099 -5.19 -11.88 -40.31
CA ASP A 1099 -6.55 -12.44 -40.41
C ASP A 1099 -6.89 -13.37 -39.20
N THR A 1100 -6.21 -13.19 -38.06
CA THR A 1100 -6.38 -14.00 -36.84
C THR A 1100 -6.46 -13.13 -35.59
N SER A 1101 -7.11 -13.65 -34.55
CA SER A 1101 -7.31 -12.99 -33.25
C SER A 1101 -6.91 -13.90 -32.08
N LEU A 1102 -6.27 -13.35 -31.05
CA LEU A 1102 -5.88 -14.01 -29.80
C LEU A 1102 -6.82 -13.58 -28.67
N VAL A 1103 -7.37 -14.54 -27.94
CA VAL A 1103 -8.29 -14.34 -26.81
C VAL A 1103 -7.63 -14.78 -25.49
N MET A 1104 -7.56 -13.89 -24.51
CA MET A 1104 -6.83 -14.09 -23.24
C MET A 1104 -7.69 -13.82 -22.02
N PHE A 1105 -7.60 -14.67 -20.99
CA PHE A 1105 -8.41 -14.61 -19.75
C PHE A 1105 -7.52 -14.33 -18.52
N ASP A 1106 -7.38 -13.07 -18.13
CA ASP A 1106 -6.50 -12.60 -17.04
C ASP A 1106 -7.24 -12.52 -15.70
N LYS A 1107 -6.72 -13.16 -14.63
CA LYS A 1107 -7.30 -13.10 -13.28
C LYS A 1107 -6.77 -11.89 -12.49
N SER A 1108 -7.67 -11.06 -11.96
CA SER A 1108 -7.31 -10.06 -10.93
C SER A 1108 -7.52 -10.62 -9.51
N ARG A 1109 -8.67 -11.23 -9.20
CA ARG A 1109 -9.01 -11.68 -7.84
C ARG A 1109 -9.72 -13.03 -7.79
N GLY A 1110 -9.75 -13.61 -6.59
CA GLY A 1110 -10.27 -14.94 -6.33
C GLY A 1110 -9.19 -16.01 -6.36
N ASP A 1111 -9.61 -17.22 -6.06
CA ASP A 1111 -8.78 -18.41 -6.12
C ASP A 1111 -8.22 -18.58 -7.56
N PRO A 1112 -6.89 -18.66 -7.74
CA PRO A 1112 -6.27 -18.94 -9.03
C PRO A 1112 -6.82 -20.20 -9.72
N LEU A 1113 -7.35 -21.14 -8.92
CA LEU A 1113 -7.82 -22.43 -9.39
C LEU A 1113 -9.24 -22.30 -9.97
N GLU A 1114 -10.19 -21.76 -9.22
CA GLU A 1114 -11.55 -21.45 -9.70
C GLU A 1114 -11.57 -20.61 -10.98
N TRP A 1115 -10.62 -19.66 -11.14
CA TRP A 1115 -10.57 -18.79 -12.33
C TRP A 1115 -10.33 -19.59 -13.62
N LYS A 1116 -9.35 -20.48 -13.57
CA LYS A 1116 -9.01 -21.35 -14.69
C LYS A 1116 -10.07 -22.45 -14.92
N ARG A 1117 -10.92 -22.75 -13.93
CA ARG A 1117 -12.17 -23.52 -14.12
C ARG A 1117 -13.22 -22.74 -14.91
N MET A 1118 -13.44 -21.46 -14.58
CA MET A 1118 -14.41 -20.58 -15.25
C MET A 1118 -14.07 -20.36 -16.73
N PHE A 1119 -12.79 -20.13 -17.06
CA PHE A 1119 -12.29 -20.03 -18.43
C PHE A 1119 -12.75 -21.20 -19.33
N LYS A 1120 -12.58 -22.45 -18.86
CA LYS A 1120 -12.89 -23.66 -19.64
C LYS A 1120 -14.38 -23.82 -19.97
N ALA A 1121 -15.30 -23.36 -19.11
CA ALA A 1121 -16.74 -23.44 -19.36
C ALA A 1121 -17.21 -22.54 -20.50
N LEU A 1122 -16.62 -21.34 -20.61
CA LEU A 1122 -16.97 -20.35 -21.63
C LEU A 1122 -16.49 -20.79 -23.02
N VAL A 1123 -15.28 -21.35 -23.12
CA VAL A 1123 -14.73 -21.89 -24.38
C VAL A 1123 -15.64 -22.97 -24.98
N ALA A 1124 -16.14 -23.91 -24.17
CA ALA A 1124 -17.02 -24.98 -24.65
C ALA A 1124 -18.35 -24.47 -25.21
N THR A 1125 -18.87 -23.35 -24.69
CA THR A 1125 -20.17 -22.79 -25.08
C THR A 1125 -20.12 -22.11 -26.45
N LEU A 1126 -18.95 -21.57 -26.86
CA LEU A 1126 -18.73 -20.95 -28.17
C LEU A 1126 -18.73 -21.94 -29.35
N GLN A 1127 -18.62 -23.23 -29.07
CA GLN A 1127 -18.47 -24.29 -30.08
C GLN A 1127 -19.81 -24.94 -30.48
N ASP A 1128 -20.85 -24.81 -29.64
CA ASP A 1128 -22.16 -25.46 -29.82
C ASP A 1128 -23.26 -24.49 -30.35
N SER A 1129 -22.91 -23.27 -30.80
CA SER A 1129 -23.87 -22.24 -31.26
C SER A 1129 -24.35 -22.42 -32.71
N GLU A 1130 -25.44 -21.74 -33.10
CA GLU A 1130 -25.99 -21.82 -34.48
C GLU A 1130 -25.07 -21.21 -35.56
N ASN A 1131 -24.17 -20.31 -35.17
CA ASN A 1131 -23.03 -19.82 -35.96
C ASN A 1131 -21.73 -20.05 -35.14
N PRO A 1132 -21.09 -21.23 -35.25
CA PRO A 1132 -19.97 -21.61 -34.39
C PRO A 1132 -18.65 -20.96 -34.82
N ILE A 1133 -17.85 -20.52 -33.83
CA ILE A 1133 -16.57 -19.83 -34.06
C ILE A 1133 -15.44 -20.83 -34.27
N HIS A 1134 -14.54 -20.52 -35.23
CA HIS A 1134 -13.45 -21.43 -35.59
C HIS A 1134 -12.22 -21.29 -34.67
N LEU A 1135 -12.27 -21.98 -33.53
CA LEU A 1135 -11.33 -21.86 -32.41
C LEU A 1135 -10.10 -22.78 -32.54
N GLN A 1136 -8.90 -22.26 -32.23
CA GLN A 1136 -7.65 -23.02 -32.14
C GLN A 1136 -6.89 -22.67 -30.83
N MET A 1137 -6.34 -23.65 -30.11
CA MET A 1137 -5.60 -23.37 -28.86
C MET A 1137 -4.17 -22.82 -29.07
N ASN A 1138 -3.66 -22.87 -30.30
CA ASN A 1138 -2.38 -22.30 -30.74
C ASN A 1138 -2.51 -21.81 -32.20
N PRO A 1139 -1.63 -20.88 -32.64
CA PRO A 1139 -1.55 -20.40 -34.01
C PRO A 1139 -0.62 -21.26 -34.90
#